data_AF-A0A1F8R4B0-F1
#
_entry.id   AF-A0A1F8R4B0-F1
#
_cell.length_a   1.000
_cell.length_b   1.000
_cell.length_c   1.000
_cell.angle_alpha   90.00
_cell.angle_beta   90.00
_cell.angle_gamma   90.00
#
_symmetry.space_group_name_H-M   'P 1'
#
loop_
_entity.id
_entity.type
_entity.pdbx_description
1 polymer ?
#
loop_
_entity_poly.entity_id
_entity_poly.type
_entity_poly.pdbx_seq_one_letter_code
_entity_poly.pdbx_strand_id
1 'polypeptide(L)'
;MNKSCNLLHIQRLRSLINKMHSRAAWSVALLLAISAVSGSGWAQSDISAKITQVQTDSFPRLRAYLDAHSASSGFVYGLEAGNLRLLEDGQPLQVAEFEALRPGVQAVIAINPGVSLEIRNSQGTSRFDLVRQALIGWLGKRKGSSVDDLSLLIDGGPERSHVRDPQELIAALEQYEIASASDALSLDALSLAMDLAADATPRDGMERAVLFITSPLEGDLSDGVETLISRANEKGIHVNIWHVASQDASDTPAANKLRELAERTGGEFLEFSGSENLPDLESYFRDLRDIYSFSYDSRINSGGVHQLAVEINKDGEVIQLPVMEFVLELGPPEVAFILPPAEIRRESATADRSAPWVEIDPDDLSPKAQRLQVLIDFPDGRPRPMRRTALYVDDNLVAENTSPPYDTFTWDLSEYTTSSQHILQVEVEDELGFTGRSVDTLVQVEVDVPFINPLAGILRRWPALVGLAVLLLGAFLLLGLILGGRVHPRLFGWQLGLRGGRRAIVAPDTQRTGPQSDRTGTELAGRNLSGWINRIHWPQRRLPMKAFAFLTPVTQVAEATAGTPISISAAEVTLGSDPSQAILVIDDLSVGGLHARLTRLDEGGFKISDEGSVAGTWVNYTPVSGEGVVLVHGDLIHIGRMGFRFTQREQQGARKPVIVLLETQT
;
A
#
# COMPACT_ATOMS: atom_id res chain seq x y z
N MET A 1 15.59 24.63 -85.26
CA MET A 1 16.34 24.34 -84.01
C MET A 1 17.53 25.30 -83.97
N ASN A 2 17.77 26.19 -83.01
CA ASN A 2 17.79 26.07 -81.54
C ASN A 2 17.38 27.44 -80.93
N LYS A 3 16.08 27.72 -80.81
CA LYS A 3 15.56 28.88 -80.05
C LYS A 3 15.02 28.49 -78.65
N SER A 4 15.16 27.22 -78.26
CA SER A 4 14.63 26.69 -77.00
C SER A 4 15.64 26.60 -75.86
N CYS A 5 16.90 27.03 -76.06
CA CYS A 5 17.96 26.84 -75.05
C CYS A 5 18.23 28.07 -74.15
N ASN A 6 17.77 29.27 -74.52
CA ASN A 6 18.07 30.50 -73.76
C ASN A 6 16.94 30.97 -72.82
N LEU A 7 15.70 30.48 -72.95
CA LEU A 7 14.62 30.87 -72.04
C LEU A 7 14.64 30.10 -70.69
N LEU A 8 15.12 28.86 -70.68
CA LEU A 8 15.20 28.04 -69.47
C LEU A 8 16.27 28.52 -68.48
N HIS A 9 17.30 29.24 -68.96
CA HIS A 9 18.37 29.73 -68.10
C HIS A 9 17.98 31.01 -67.34
N ILE A 10 17.18 31.88 -67.95
CA ILE A 10 16.75 33.16 -67.35
C ILE A 10 15.62 32.93 -66.33
N GLN A 11 14.70 31.98 -66.57
CA GLN A 11 13.67 31.62 -65.60
C GLN A 11 14.24 30.89 -64.37
N ARG A 12 15.28 30.06 -64.52
CA ARG A 12 15.96 29.42 -63.38
C ARG A 12 16.74 30.43 -62.54
N LEU A 13 17.37 31.44 -63.14
CA LEU A 13 18.07 32.49 -62.38
C LEU A 13 17.12 33.39 -61.57
N ARG A 14 15.95 33.76 -62.12
CA ARG A 14 14.94 34.54 -61.35
C ARG A 14 14.33 33.72 -60.20
N SER A 15 14.14 32.42 -60.38
CA SER A 15 13.68 31.51 -59.32
C SER A 15 14.70 31.35 -58.18
N LEU A 16 16.00 31.30 -58.51
CA LEU A 16 17.08 31.19 -57.53
C LEU A 16 17.28 32.50 -56.75
N ILE A 17 17.16 33.67 -57.40
CA ILE A 17 17.28 34.97 -56.74
C ILE A 17 16.09 35.22 -55.79
N ASN A 18 14.86 34.88 -56.18
CA ASN A 18 13.70 34.96 -55.26
C ASN A 18 13.77 33.96 -54.10
N LYS A 19 14.32 32.76 -54.30
CA LYS A 19 14.55 31.79 -53.21
C LYS A 19 15.68 32.21 -52.27
N MET A 20 16.69 32.94 -52.74
CA MET A 20 17.75 33.49 -51.89
C MET A 20 17.25 34.68 -51.06
N HIS A 21 16.44 35.58 -51.62
CA HIS A 21 15.85 36.67 -50.84
C HIS A 21 14.80 36.18 -49.83
N SER A 22 14.02 35.14 -50.12
CA SER A 22 13.08 34.58 -49.13
C SER A 22 13.82 33.82 -48.01
N ARG A 23 14.94 33.16 -48.29
CA ARG A 23 15.75 32.49 -47.26
C ARG A 23 16.53 33.49 -46.41
N ALA A 24 17.10 34.55 -46.99
CA ALA A 24 17.76 35.61 -46.24
C ALA A 24 16.77 36.42 -45.38
N ALA A 25 15.55 36.68 -45.88
CA ALA A 25 14.51 37.34 -45.08
C ALA A 25 14.03 36.47 -43.91
N TRP A 26 13.94 35.14 -44.09
CA TRP A 26 13.63 34.21 -43.01
C TRP A 26 14.79 34.05 -42.02
N SER A 27 16.05 34.09 -42.46
CA SER A 27 17.20 34.06 -41.56
C SER A 27 17.34 35.34 -40.73
N VAL A 28 17.02 36.51 -41.31
CA VAL A 28 17.01 37.78 -40.57
C VAL A 28 15.81 37.88 -39.63
N ALA A 29 14.63 37.38 -40.03
CA ALA A 29 13.47 37.28 -39.14
C ALA A 29 13.67 36.27 -37.99
N LEU A 30 14.40 35.17 -38.23
CA LEU A 30 14.75 34.21 -37.19
C LEU A 30 15.82 34.78 -36.23
N LEU A 31 16.79 35.55 -36.73
CA LEU A 31 17.77 36.26 -35.89
C LEU A 31 17.16 37.43 -35.10
N LEU A 32 16.13 38.10 -35.63
CA LEU A 32 15.34 39.11 -34.91
C LEU A 32 14.35 38.50 -33.91
N ALA A 33 13.84 37.29 -34.17
CA ALA A 33 13.00 36.56 -33.21
C ALA A 33 13.82 35.96 -32.05
N ILE A 34 15.08 35.59 -32.29
CA ILE A 34 16.00 35.11 -31.23
C ILE A 34 16.55 36.25 -30.37
N SER A 35 16.60 37.49 -30.88
CA SER A 35 16.98 38.68 -30.10
C SER A 35 15.79 39.39 -29.43
N ALA A 36 14.55 38.91 -29.62
CA ALA A 36 13.36 39.37 -28.92
C ALA A 36 13.04 38.55 -27.65
N VAL A 37 13.84 37.52 -27.33
CA VAL A 37 14.02 37.10 -25.93
C VAL A 37 14.90 38.17 -25.30
N SER A 38 14.26 39.32 -25.02
CA SER A 38 14.80 40.29 -24.09
C SER A 38 15.09 39.48 -22.84
N GLY A 39 16.36 39.46 -22.44
CA GLY A 39 16.72 38.99 -21.11
C GLY A 39 15.82 39.74 -20.15
N SER A 40 14.86 39.02 -19.54
CA SER A 40 14.40 39.36 -18.22
C SER A 40 15.68 39.54 -17.42
N GLY A 41 15.98 40.80 -17.09
CA GLY A 41 17.02 41.07 -16.12
C GLY A 41 16.71 40.17 -14.94
N TRP A 42 17.66 39.32 -14.58
CA TRP A 42 17.62 38.60 -13.32
C TRP A 42 17.76 39.69 -12.26
N ALA A 43 16.64 40.35 -11.94
CA ALA A 43 16.47 40.93 -10.63
C ALA A 43 16.62 39.72 -9.70
N GLN A 44 17.65 39.77 -8.87
CA GLN A 44 17.79 38.83 -7.77
C GLN A 44 16.51 39.01 -6.95
N SER A 45 15.63 38.01 -6.99
CA SER A 45 14.32 38.15 -6.38
C SER A 45 14.49 38.34 -4.89
N ASP A 46 13.91 39.42 -4.35
CA ASP A 46 13.97 39.71 -2.92
C ASP A 46 13.14 38.72 -2.10
N ILE A 47 12.42 37.80 -2.75
CA ILE A 47 11.61 36.75 -2.15
C ILE A 47 12.19 35.39 -2.51
N SER A 48 12.43 34.58 -1.49
CA SER A 48 12.73 33.15 -1.56
C SER A 48 11.54 32.38 -1.01
N ALA A 49 11.05 31.38 -1.74
CA ALA A 49 9.92 30.59 -1.29
C ALA A 49 10.10 29.11 -1.65
N LYS A 50 9.47 28.24 -0.86
CA LYS A 50 9.47 26.79 -1.06
C LYS A 50 8.16 26.18 -0.57
N ILE A 51 7.78 25.06 -1.17
CA ILE A 51 6.76 24.20 -0.59
C ILE A 51 7.44 23.36 0.48
N THR A 52 6.86 23.26 1.67
CA THR A 52 7.43 22.47 2.77
C THR A 52 6.83 21.07 2.84
N GLN A 53 5.55 20.92 2.49
CA GLN A 53 4.84 19.64 2.50
C GLN A 53 3.56 19.70 1.66
N VAL A 54 3.14 18.54 1.15
CA VAL A 54 1.79 18.29 0.60
C VAL A 54 1.10 17.23 1.46
N GLN A 55 -0.04 17.60 2.06
CA GLN A 55 -0.94 16.69 2.75
C GLN A 55 -1.90 16.03 1.76
N THR A 56 -1.92 14.71 1.78
CA THR A 56 -2.75 13.90 0.88
C THR A 56 -4.00 13.33 1.54
N ASP A 57 -4.14 13.41 2.86
CA ASP A 57 -5.20 12.73 3.62
C ASP A 57 -6.63 13.11 3.19
N SER A 58 -6.82 14.33 2.69
CA SER A 58 -8.12 14.85 2.24
C SER A 58 -8.37 14.70 0.74
N PHE A 59 -7.58 13.88 0.04
CA PHE A 59 -7.76 13.57 -1.38
C PHE A 59 -9.25 13.29 -1.71
N PRO A 60 -9.83 13.89 -2.77
CA PRO A 60 -9.16 14.56 -3.89
C PRO A 60 -8.71 16.00 -3.61
N ARG A 61 -9.09 16.60 -2.48
CA ARG A 61 -8.61 17.93 -2.12
C ARG A 61 -7.28 17.84 -1.38
N LEU A 62 -6.21 18.23 -2.04
CA LEU A 62 -4.88 18.27 -1.45
C LEU A 62 -4.64 19.63 -0.79
N ARG A 63 -3.83 19.63 0.27
CA ARG A 63 -3.38 20.84 0.94
C ARG A 63 -1.86 20.88 0.91
N ALA A 64 -1.29 22.04 0.68
CA ALA A 64 0.15 22.24 0.70
C ALA A 64 0.49 23.49 1.52
N TYR A 65 1.74 23.51 1.99
CA TYR A 65 2.27 24.59 2.81
C TYR A 65 3.37 25.33 2.05
N LEU A 66 3.23 26.64 1.98
CA LEU A 66 4.12 27.56 1.30
C LEU A 66 4.84 28.40 2.35
N ASP A 67 6.15 28.22 2.41
CA ASP A 67 7.06 29.04 3.18
C ASP A 67 7.67 30.09 2.24
N ALA A 68 7.58 31.37 2.62
CA ALA A 68 7.99 32.51 1.81
C ALA A 68 8.69 33.57 2.67
N HIS A 69 10.00 33.70 2.47
CA HIS A 69 10.85 34.67 3.14
C HIS A 69 11.44 35.70 2.18
N SER A 70 11.80 36.85 2.72
CA SER A 70 12.53 37.88 2.02
C SER A 70 14.05 37.62 2.06
N ALA A 71 14.82 38.39 1.30
CA ALA A 71 16.29 38.38 1.33
C ALA A 71 16.87 38.71 2.72
N SER A 72 16.10 39.36 3.60
CA SER A 72 16.43 39.61 5.00
C SER A 72 15.87 38.56 5.97
N SER A 73 15.52 37.37 5.48
CA SER A 73 14.96 36.23 6.24
C SER A 73 13.60 36.47 6.91
N GLY A 74 12.97 37.63 6.71
CA GLY A 74 11.65 37.92 7.26
C GLY A 74 10.51 37.37 6.42
N PHE A 75 9.41 36.95 7.05
CA PHE A 75 8.25 36.36 6.37
C PHE A 75 7.54 37.36 5.44
N VAL A 76 7.16 36.92 4.25
CA VAL A 76 6.55 37.76 3.22
C VAL A 76 5.04 37.79 3.39
N TYR A 77 4.53 38.80 4.10
CA TYR A 77 3.09 38.99 4.26
C TYR A 77 2.39 39.49 2.98
N GLY A 78 1.07 39.32 2.97
CA GLY A 78 0.17 39.88 1.94
C GLY A 78 0.14 39.13 0.61
N LEU A 79 0.60 37.88 0.54
CA LEU A 79 0.28 37.01 -0.60
C LEU A 79 -1.22 36.68 -0.60
N GLU A 80 -1.79 36.58 -1.79
CA GLU A 80 -3.17 36.22 -2.06
C GLU A 80 -3.22 35.02 -3.03
N ALA A 81 -4.36 34.32 -3.07
CA ALA A 81 -4.57 33.19 -3.99
C ALA A 81 -4.28 33.54 -5.46
N GLY A 82 -4.60 34.77 -5.88
CA GLY A 82 -4.35 35.26 -7.24
C GLY A 82 -2.88 35.44 -7.59
N ASN A 83 -1.98 35.45 -6.60
CA ASN A 83 -0.54 35.48 -6.83
C ASN A 83 0.02 34.10 -7.20
N LEU A 84 -0.72 33.01 -6.95
CA LEU A 84 -0.20 31.65 -7.14
C LEU A 84 -0.66 31.05 -8.47
N ARG A 85 0.29 30.47 -9.20
CA ARG A 85 0.01 29.56 -10.33
C ARG A 85 0.48 28.16 -9.97
N LEU A 86 -0.44 27.22 -9.90
CA LEU A 86 -0.17 25.82 -9.56
C LEU A 86 -0.08 24.96 -10.82
N LEU A 87 0.87 24.04 -10.84
CA LEU A 87 0.95 22.95 -11.82
C LEU A 87 1.14 21.61 -11.11
N GLU A 88 0.21 20.67 -11.29
CA GLU A 88 0.31 19.28 -10.82
C GLU A 88 0.65 18.39 -12.02
N ASP A 89 1.79 17.70 -11.97
CA ASP A 89 2.32 16.91 -13.11
C ASP A 89 2.35 17.70 -14.43
N GLY A 90 2.66 19.01 -14.33
CA GLY A 90 2.67 19.95 -15.45
C GLY A 90 1.30 20.46 -15.90
N GLN A 91 0.20 20.00 -15.30
CA GLN A 91 -1.17 20.44 -15.60
C GLN A 91 -1.55 21.64 -14.71
N PRO A 92 -2.05 22.75 -15.29
CA PRO A 92 -2.42 23.92 -14.51
C PRO A 92 -3.67 23.66 -13.65
N LEU A 93 -3.59 24.10 -12.40
CA LEU A 93 -4.65 24.03 -11.39
C LEU A 93 -4.99 25.42 -10.84
N GLN A 94 -6.18 25.53 -10.26
CA GLN A 94 -6.62 26.72 -9.53
C GLN A 94 -6.49 26.48 -8.03
N VAL A 95 -6.09 27.52 -7.31
CA VAL A 95 -6.10 27.53 -5.85
C VAL A 95 -7.56 27.59 -5.40
N ALA A 96 -7.97 26.64 -4.57
CA ALA A 96 -9.32 26.57 -4.00
C ALA A 96 -9.44 27.42 -2.73
N GLU A 97 -8.50 27.25 -1.80
CA GLU A 97 -8.39 28.04 -0.57
C GLU A 97 -6.95 28.49 -0.38
N PHE A 98 -6.75 29.68 0.21
CA PHE A 98 -5.44 30.24 0.51
C PHE A 98 -5.54 31.05 1.79
N GLU A 99 -4.72 30.72 2.80
CA GLU A 99 -4.72 31.41 4.08
C GLU A 99 -3.32 31.50 4.69
N ALA A 100 -3.08 32.55 5.45
CA ALA A 100 -1.90 32.66 6.31
C ALA A 100 -2.22 31.98 7.65
N LEU A 101 -1.40 31.02 8.03
CA LEU A 101 -1.46 30.30 9.29
C LEU A 101 -0.34 30.75 10.21
N ARG A 102 -0.57 30.57 11.51
CA ARG A 102 0.46 30.77 12.55
C ARG A 102 0.64 29.50 13.38
N PRO A 103 1.22 28.43 12.81
CA PRO A 103 1.43 27.17 13.52
C PRO A 103 2.43 27.32 14.68
N GLY A 104 3.26 28.37 14.67
CA GLY A 104 4.31 28.60 15.65
C GLY A 104 5.63 27.97 15.25
N VAL A 105 6.60 28.01 16.16
CA VAL A 105 7.96 27.51 15.92
C VAL A 105 8.31 26.41 16.91
N GLN A 106 9.07 25.41 16.45
CA GLN A 106 9.74 24.43 17.30
C GLN A 106 11.15 24.94 17.58
N ALA A 107 11.38 25.45 18.79
CA ALA A 107 12.61 26.12 19.15
C ALA A 107 13.33 25.39 20.29
N VAL A 108 14.61 25.08 20.08
CA VAL A 108 15.48 24.48 21.10
C VAL A 108 16.48 25.52 21.58
N ILE A 109 16.51 25.77 22.88
CA ILE A 109 17.53 26.61 23.53
C ILE A 109 18.57 25.66 24.12
N ALA A 110 19.78 25.69 23.57
CA ALA A 110 20.89 24.87 24.02
C ALA A 110 21.98 25.74 24.64
N ILE A 111 22.38 25.41 25.87
CA ILE A 111 23.40 26.15 26.63
C ILE A 111 24.57 25.22 26.89
N ASN A 112 25.76 25.63 26.47
CA ASN A 112 27.01 24.94 26.71
C ASN A 112 27.90 25.78 27.66
N PRO A 113 27.75 25.60 28.99
CA PRO A 113 28.32 26.50 29.99
C PRO A 113 29.82 26.24 30.21
N GLY A 114 30.66 27.05 29.55
CA GLY A 114 32.11 27.13 29.83
C GLY A 114 32.52 28.31 30.70
N VAL A 115 33.80 28.39 31.06
CA VAL A 115 34.36 29.37 32.03
C VAL A 115 34.01 30.83 31.68
N SER A 116 33.88 31.17 30.40
CA SER A 116 33.51 32.53 29.98
C SER A 116 32.15 32.99 30.50
N LEU A 117 31.21 32.07 30.76
CA LEU A 117 29.88 32.36 31.30
C LEU A 117 29.90 32.66 32.81
N GLU A 118 30.92 32.19 33.54
CA GLU A 118 31.08 32.46 34.98
C GLU A 118 31.66 33.85 35.27
N ILE A 119 32.27 34.50 34.28
CA ILE A 119 32.93 35.80 34.43
C ILE A 119 31.91 36.84 34.91
N ARG A 120 32.26 37.54 35.99
CA ARG A 120 31.42 38.54 36.64
C ARG A 120 31.82 39.96 36.26
N ASN A 121 30.82 40.81 36.09
CA ASN A 121 31.03 42.24 35.93
C ASN A 121 31.35 42.91 37.28
N SER A 122 31.60 44.23 37.27
CA SER A 122 31.91 45.01 38.48
C SER A 122 30.78 45.04 39.53
N GLN A 123 29.56 44.65 39.15
CA GLN A 123 28.39 44.56 40.04
C GLN A 123 28.20 43.15 40.62
N GLY A 124 29.06 42.19 40.25
CA GLY A 124 29.02 40.80 40.72
C GLY A 124 28.07 39.90 39.92
N THR A 125 27.44 40.39 38.86
CA THR A 125 26.57 39.63 37.96
C THR A 125 27.40 38.85 36.95
N SER A 126 27.20 37.54 36.83
CA SER A 126 27.90 36.71 35.84
C SER A 126 27.35 36.93 34.43
N ARG A 127 28.13 36.61 33.38
CA ARG A 127 27.61 36.63 32.00
C ARG A 127 26.44 35.66 31.82
N PHE A 128 26.48 34.51 32.49
CA PHE A 128 25.34 33.59 32.55
C PHE A 128 24.10 34.24 33.14
N ASP A 129 24.22 35.01 34.22
CA ASP A 129 23.07 35.71 34.81
C ASP A 129 22.42 36.70 33.82
N LEU A 130 23.23 37.40 33.02
CA LEU A 130 22.73 38.31 31.98
C LEU A 130 21.98 37.56 30.88
N VAL A 131 22.55 36.46 30.39
CA VAL A 131 21.90 35.59 29.39
C VAL A 131 20.61 34.98 29.95
N ARG A 132 20.65 34.44 31.17
CA ARG A 132 19.51 33.88 31.88
C ARG A 132 18.39 34.91 32.03
N GLN A 133 18.73 36.15 32.40
CA GLN A 133 17.74 37.23 32.52
C GLN A 133 17.09 37.56 31.17
N ALA A 134 17.85 37.56 30.06
CA ALA A 134 17.31 37.76 28.73
C ALA A 134 16.35 36.63 28.32
N LEU A 135 16.73 35.36 28.54
CA LEU A 135 15.91 34.19 28.26
C LEU A 135 14.61 34.19 29.08
N ILE A 136 14.70 34.40 30.39
CA ILE A 136 13.52 34.50 31.28
C ILE A 136 12.64 35.68 30.89
N GLY A 137 13.24 36.82 30.51
CA GLY A 137 12.51 37.99 30.03
C GLY A 137 11.69 37.69 28.77
N TRP A 138 12.28 37.00 27.79
CA TRP A 138 11.58 36.57 26.59
C TRP A 138 10.50 35.52 26.89
N LEU A 139 10.82 34.44 27.61
CA LEU A 139 9.84 33.42 28.02
C LEU A 139 8.68 34.04 28.82
N GLY A 140 8.97 35.05 29.65
CA GLY A 140 7.99 35.80 30.42
C GLY A 140 6.97 36.55 29.55
N LYS A 141 7.40 37.13 28.42
CA LYS A 141 6.50 37.74 27.42
C LYS A 141 5.57 36.71 26.75
N ARG A 142 5.93 35.42 26.78
CA ARG A 142 5.17 34.33 26.15
C ARG A 142 4.23 33.58 27.11
N LYS A 143 4.15 33.97 28.38
CA LYS A 143 3.24 33.34 29.35
C LYS A 143 1.80 33.35 28.85
N GLY A 144 1.17 32.18 28.83
CA GLY A 144 -0.19 31.98 28.32
C GLY A 144 -0.28 31.72 26.81
N SER A 145 0.83 31.81 26.06
CA SER A 145 0.92 31.31 24.69
C SER A 145 1.29 29.84 24.69
N SER A 146 0.55 29.02 23.94
CA SER A 146 0.86 27.62 23.63
C SER A 146 1.23 27.42 22.16
N VAL A 147 1.55 28.52 21.47
CA VAL A 147 1.80 28.51 20.02
C VAL A 147 3.17 27.96 19.69
N ASP A 148 4.18 28.05 20.55
CA ASP A 148 5.49 27.47 20.24
C ASP A 148 5.65 26.12 20.95
N ASP A 149 6.50 25.29 20.38
CA ASP A 149 7.00 24.09 20.99
C ASP A 149 8.45 24.34 21.42
N LEU A 150 8.69 24.39 22.73
CA LEU A 150 9.95 24.88 23.28
C LEU A 150 10.71 23.77 23.99
N SER A 151 12.01 23.73 23.76
CA SER A 151 12.92 22.83 24.46
C SER A 151 14.08 23.61 25.06
N LEU A 152 14.60 23.12 26.19
CA LEU A 152 15.78 23.64 26.86
C LEU A 152 16.74 22.49 27.15
N LEU A 153 17.96 22.65 26.69
CA LEU A 153 19.08 21.76 26.97
C LEU A 153 20.20 22.58 27.60
N ILE A 154 20.68 22.17 28.77
CA ILE A 154 21.88 22.73 29.38
C ILE A 154 22.88 21.60 29.56
N ASP A 155 24.06 21.71 28.96
CA ASP A 155 25.10 20.69 29.12
C ASP A 155 25.50 20.56 30.60
N GLY A 156 25.51 19.34 31.11
CA GLY A 156 25.65 19.04 32.55
C GLY A 156 24.52 19.57 33.45
N GLY A 157 23.39 20.00 32.89
CA GLY A 157 22.29 20.65 33.59
C GLY A 157 20.90 20.05 33.31
N PRO A 158 19.81 20.79 33.57
CA PRO A 158 18.45 20.32 33.32
C PRO A 158 18.13 20.26 31.82
N GLU A 159 17.31 19.27 31.46
CA GLU A 159 16.74 19.09 30.12
C GLU A 159 15.21 19.13 30.18
N ARG A 160 14.59 19.83 29.23
CA ARG A 160 13.14 19.88 29.00
C ARG A 160 12.89 19.84 27.50
N SER A 161 11.99 18.97 27.06
CA SER A 161 11.76 18.72 25.64
C SER A 161 10.27 18.86 25.32
N HIS A 162 9.95 19.53 24.22
CA HIS A 162 8.59 19.71 23.70
C HIS A 162 7.58 20.29 24.70
N VAL A 163 8.01 21.35 25.38
CA VAL A 163 7.21 22.03 26.40
C VAL A 163 6.37 23.13 25.75
N ARG A 164 5.09 23.17 26.11
CA ARG A 164 4.14 24.20 25.66
C ARG A 164 3.95 25.35 26.65
N ASP A 165 4.24 25.14 27.94
CA ASP A 165 4.18 26.20 28.97
C ASP A 165 5.59 26.77 29.22
N PRO A 166 5.87 28.04 28.82
CA PRO A 166 7.15 28.68 29.07
C PRO A 166 7.56 28.72 30.55
N GLN A 167 6.62 28.58 31.49
CA GLN A 167 6.92 28.57 32.92
C GLN A 167 7.78 27.40 33.36
N GLU A 168 7.69 26.24 32.70
CA GLU A 168 8.53 25.09 33.05
C GLU A 168 10.00 25.35 32.69
N LEU A 169 10.25 26.02 31.56
CA LEU A 169 11.60 26.44 31.14
C LEU A 169 12.13 27.55 32.05
N ILE A 170 11.29 28.52 32.43
CA ILE A 170 11.67 29.56 33.41
C ILE A 170 12.10 28.90 34.73
N ALA A 171 11.30 27.96 35.26
CA ALA A 171 11.63 27.26 36.49
C ALA A 171 12.94 26.47 36.39
N ALA A 172 13.20 25.81 35.25
CA ALA A 172 14.44 25.10 35.00
C ALA A 172 15.66 26.05 34.96
N LEU A 173 15.53 27.21 34.34
CA LEU A 173 16.59 28.24 34.28
C LEU A 173 16.86 28.89 35.65
N GLU A 174 15.82 29.13 36.44
CA GLU A 174 15.95 29.74 37.78
C GLU A 174 16.62 28.80 38.78
N GLN A 175 16.37 27.49 38.68
CA GLN A 175 16.93 26.47 39.58
C GLN A 175 18.36 26.08 39.24
N TYR A 176 18.83 26.35 38.02
CA TYR A 176 20.16 25.97 37.58
C TYR A 176 21.21 26.97 38.06
N GLU A 177 22.28 26.44 38.67
CA GLU A 177 23.50 27.15 39.03
C GLU A 177 24.68 26.50 38.31
N ILE A 178 25.58 27.31 37.75
CA ILE A 178 26.83 26.81 37.16
C ILE A 178 27.74 26.37 38.32
N ALA A 179 27.78 25.06 38.57
CA ALA A 179 28.57 24.49 39.68
C ALA A 179 30.03 24.21 39.28
N SER A 180 30.26 23.80 38.03
CA SER A 180 31.58 23.56 37.43
C SER A 180 31.50 23.74 35.93
N ALA A 181 31.82 24.93 35.39
CA ALA A 181 31.95 25.07 33.95
C ALA A 181 33.03 24.14 33.38
N SER A 182 32.73 23.49 32.26
CA SER A 182 33.71 22.63 31.56
C SER A 182 34.71 23.48 30.78
N ASP A 183 36.00 23.13 30.86
CA ASP A 183 37.03 23.64 29.94
C ASP A 183 37.03 22.87 28.61
N ALA A 184 36.49 21.65 28.57
CA ALA A 184 36.46 20.79 27.39
C ALA A 184 35.08 20.83 26.72
N LEU A 185 34.75 21.98 26.12
CA LEU A 185 33.50 22.17 25.40
C LEU A 185 33.57 21.54 24.00
N SER A 186 32.50 20.89 23.56
CA SER A 186 32.37 20.28 22.24
C SER A 186 31.09 20.75 21.52
N LEU A 187 30.87 20.24 20.30
CA LEU A 187 29.64 20.45 19.54
C LEU A 187 28.51 19.48 19.95
N ASP A 188 28.69 18.64 20.96
CA ASP A 188 27.73 17.58 21.31
C ASP A 188 26.38 18.18 21.75
N ALA A 189 26.40 19.26 22.54
CA ALA A 189 25.18 19.97 22.95
C ALA A 189 24.43 20.56 21.76
N LEU A 190 25.15 21.08 20.75
CA LEU A 190 24.53 21.56 19.51
C LEU A 190 23.96 20.40 18.70
N SER A 191 24.69 19.28 18.57
CA SER A 191 24.19 18.10 17.87
C SER A 191 22.90 17.57 18.49
N LEU A 192 22.85 17.46 19.82
CA LEU A 192 21.65 17.00 20.54
C LEU A 192 20.49 17.98 20.36
N ALA A 193 20.76 19.29 20.38
CA ALA A 193 19.75 20.30 20.12
C ALA A 193 19.18 20.23 18.69
N MET A 194 20.03 19.94 17.71
CA MET A 194 19.63 19.72 16.32
C MET A 194 18.76 18.47 16.17
N ASP A 195 19.10 17.39 16.87
CA ASP A 195 18.32 16.15 16.86
C ASP A 195 16.93 16.40 17.47
N LEU A 196 16.85 17.10 18.59
CA LEU A 196 15.58 17.49 19.22
C LEU A 196 14.75 18.47 18.38
N ALA A 197 15.40 19.37 17.64
CA ALA A 197 14.72 20.25 16.69
C ALA A 197 14.18 19.48 15.47
N ALA A 198 14.82 18.36 15.10
CA ALA A 198 14.43 17.53 13.96
C ALA A 198 13.25 16.59 14.24
N ASP A 199 12.82 16.47 15.50
CA ASP A 199 11.65 15.67 15.89
C ASP A 199 10.38 16.11 15.15
N ALA A 200 9.39 15.23 15.12
CA ALA A 200 8.11 15.49 14.47
C ALA A 200 7.42 16.70 15.10
N THR A 201 7.10 17.69 14.26
CA THR A 201 6.45 18.93 14.70
C THR A 201 5.03 18.64 15.19
N PRO A 202 4.58 19.21 16.32
CA PRO A 202 3.22 18.99 16.83
C PRO A 202 2.10 19.45 15.89
N ARG A 203 2.42 20.37 14.98
CA ARG A 203 1.55 20.88 13.93
C ARG A 203 2.33 21.01 12.64
N ASP A 204 1.69 20.70 11.53
CA ASP A 204 2.29 20.86 10.22
C ASP A 204 2.56 22.32 9.89
N GLY A 205 3.66 22.56 9.19
CA GLY A 205 4.11 23.91 8.84
C GLY A 205 4.82 24.67 9.96
N MET A 206 5.09 24.05 11.12
CA MET A 206 5.99 24.65 12.10
C MET A 206 7.44 24.62 11.58
N GLU A 207 8.09 25.78 11.60
CA GLU A 207 9.52 25.85 11.33
C GLU A 207 10.33 25.49 12.58
N ARG A 208 11.62 25.20 12.35
CA ARG A 208 12.53 24.69 13.37
C ARG A 208 13.67 25.66 13.57
N ALA A 209 14.01 25.91 14.83
CA ALA A 209 15.15 26.76 15.17
C ALA A 209 15.90 26.26 16.40
N VAL A 210 17.20 26.54 16.42
CA VAL A 210 18.07 26.33 17.57
C VAL A 210 18.68 27.67 17.96
N LEU A 211 18.67 27.98 19.26
CA LEU A 211 19.50 29.01 19.85
C LEU A 211 20.60 28.32 20.65
N PHE A 212 21.83 28.38 20.15
CA PHE A 212 22.99 27.80 20.80
C PHE A 212 23.81 28.87 21.53
N ILE A 213 23.87 28.79 22.85
CA ILE A 213 24.61 29.70 23.72
C ILE A 213 25.85 28.95 24.18
N THR A 214 27.04 29.42 23.81
CA THR A 214 28.28 28.71 24.10
C THR A 214 29.41 29.65 24.50
N SER A 215 30.27 29.17 25.39
CA SER A 215 31.62 29.72 25.58
C SER A 215 32.53 29.33 24.39
N PRO A 216 33.73 29.93 24.25
CA PRO A 216 34.66 29.59 23.18
C PRO A 216 34.99 28.10 23.14
N LEU A 217 34.82 27.49 21.97
CA LEU A 217 35.22 26.11 21.70
C LEU A 217 36.68 26.07 21.26
N GLU A 218 37.37 24.98 21.61
CA GLU A 218 38.75 24.74 21.19
C GLU A 218 38.83 23.65 20.11
N GLY A 219 39.94 23.65 19.37
CA GLY A 219 40.22 22.64 18.35
C GLY A 219 39.71 22.97 16.94
N ASP A 220 39.87 22.02 16.03
CA ASP A 220 39.37 22.13 14.65
C ASP A 220 37.94 21.59 14.58
N LEU A 221 36.99 22.48 14.25
CA LEU A 221 35.56 22.19 14.17
C LEU A 221 35.07 21.95 12.75
N SER A 222 35.96 21.99 11.75
CA SER A 222 35.57 22.07 10.33
C SER A 222 34.64 20.94 9.89
N ASP A 223 35.01 19.69 10.15
CA ASP A 223 34.21 18.53 9.75
C ASP A 223 32.87 18.44 10.50
N GLY A 224 32.88 18.77 11.79
CA GLY A 224 31.69 18.77 12.63
C GLY A 224 30.69 19.84 12.18
N VAL A 225 31.17 21.05 11.90
CA VAL A 225 30.34 22.17 11.43
C VAL A 225 29.74 21.89 10.06
N GLU A 226 30.50 21.39 9.08
CA GLU A 226 29.93 21.06 7.76
C GLU A 226 28.85 19.98 7.84
N THR A 227 29.03 19.00 8.73
CA THR A 227 28.03 17.97 8.98
C THR A 227 26.75 18.57 9.57
N LEU A 228 26.88 19.49 10.53
CA LEU A 228 25.74 20.16 11.15
C LEU A 228 25.03 21.12 10.17
N ILE A 229 25.76 21.85 9.34
CA ILE A 229 25.17 22.71 8.29
C ILE A 229 24.35 21.88 7.30
N SER A 230 24.89 20.75 6.85
CA SER A 230 24.20 19.87 5.91
C SER A 230 22.91 19.32 6.51
N ARG A 231 22.97 18.84 7.76
CA ARG A 231 21.80 18.34 8.50
C ARG A 231 20.77 19.44 8.75
N ALA A 232 21.20 20.62 9.16
CA ALA A 232 20.33 21.78 9.39
C ALA A 232 19.56 22.16 8.12
N ASN A 233 20.24 22.25 6.99
CA ASN A 233 19.62 22.61 5.71
C ASN A 233 18.69 21.50 5.19
N GLU A 234 19.04 20.22 5.38
CA GLU A 234 18.15 19.10 5.03
C GLU A 234 16.85 19.12 5.85
N LYS A 235 16.93 19.47 7.13
CA LYS A 235 15.78 19.49 8.05
C LYS A 235 15.09 20.86 8.14
N GLY A 236 15.61 21.88 7.47
CA GLY A 236 15.13 23.26 7.55
C GLY A 236 15.22 23.85 8.95
N ILE A 237 16.35 23.65 9.64
CA ILE A 237 16.59 24.14 11.01
C ILE A 237 17.47 25.40 10.96
N HIS A 238 16.96 26.50 11.50
CA HIS A 238 17.70 27.76 11.63
C HIS A 238 18.57 27.76 12.90
N VAL A 239 19.88 27.96 12.77
CA VAL A 239 20.78 27.95 13.94
C VAL A 239 21.26 29.35 14.27
N ASN A 240 20.78 29.90 15.39
CA ASN A 240 21.25 31.14 15.97
C ASN A 240 22.27 30.84 17.06
N ILE A 241 23.36 31.61 17.13
CA ILE A 241 24.45 31.36 18.06
C ILE A 241 24.75 32.61 18.88
N TRP A 242 24.75 32.48 20.20
CA TRP A 242 25.30 33.47 21.12
C TRP A 242 26.65 32.96 21.64
N HIS A 243 27.71 33.52 21.08
CA HIS A 243 29.09 33.22 21.45
C HIS A 243 29.54 34.13 22.61
N VAL A 244 29.62 33.57 23.81
CA VAL A 244 29.89 34.30 25.05
C VAL A 244 31.38 34.25 25.36
N ALA A 245 32.12 35.30 25.03
CA ALA A 245 33.58 35.29 25.04
C ALA A 245 34.17 36.68 25.40
N SER A 246 35.47 36.78 25.67
CA SER A 246 36.13 38.09 25.67
C SER A 246 36.20 38.66 24.24
N GLN A 247 36.33 39.99 24.11
CA GLN A 247 36.45 40.64 22.79
C GLN A 247 37.63 40.10 21.97
N ASP A 248 38.72 39.69 22.62
CA ASP A 248 39.91 39.12 21.95
C ASP A 248 39.69 37.68 21.44
N ALA A 249 38.65 36.98 21.90
CA ALA A 249 38.34 35.59 21.54
C ALA A 249 37.34 35.48 20.37
N SER A 250 36.86 36.61 19.85
CA SER A 250 35.91 36.68 18.72
C SER A 250 36.50 36.27 17.37
N ASP A 251 37.81 36.46 17.17
CA ASP A 251 38.49 36.21 15.89
C ASP A 251 39.14 34.81 15.80
N THR A 252 38.78 33.89 16.70
CA THR A 252 39.35 32.53 16.68
C THR A 252 38.85 31.72 15.48
N PRO A 253 39.63 30.73 14.99
CA PRO A 253 39.18 29.85 13.91
C PRO A 253 37.86 29.12 14.23
N ALA A 254 37.68 28.69 15.49
CA ALA A 254 36.46 28.06 15.96
C ALA A 254 35.26 29.02 15.93
N ALA A 255 35.41 30.26 16.42
CA ALA A 255 34.34 31.27 16.37
C ALA A 255 33.92 31.60 14.92
N ASN A 256 34.89 31.71 14.01
CA ASN A 256 34.60 31.91 12.58
C ASN A 256 33.81 30.74 11.97
N LYS A 257 34.09 29.50 12.39
CA LYS A 257 33.34 28.32 11.95
C LYS A 257 31.92 28.29 12.50
N LEU A 258 31.71 28.72 13.76
CA LEU A 258 30.37 28.88 14.32
C LEU A 258 29.59 29.99 13.61
N ARG A 259 30.24 31.11 13.27
CA ARG A 259 29.62 32.18 12.47
C ARG A 259 29.17 31.66 11.11
N GLU A 260 30.04 30.94 10.42
CA GLU A 260 29.73 30.29 9.14
C GLU A 260 28.52 29.34 9.27
N LEU A 261 28.43 28.56 10.37
CA LEU A 261 27.29 27.69 10.65
C LEU A 261 25.98 28.48 10.75
N ALA A 262 25.96 29.56 11.53
CA ALA A 262 24.75 30.37 11.69
C ALA A 262 24.32 31.00 10.35
N GLU A 263 25.25 31.61 9.63
CA GLU A 263 24.97 32.26 8.34
C GLU A 263 24.46 31.28 7.28
N ARG A 264 25.07 30.09 7.17
CA ARG A 264 24.69 29.07 6.18
C ARG A 264 23.43 28.28 6.53
N THR A 265 22.88 28.47 7.73
CA THR A 265 21.60 27.90 8.17
C THR A 265 20.50 28.95 8.29
N GLY A 266 20.76 30.19 7.85
CA GLY A 266 19.79 31.28 7.91
C GLY A 266 19.49 31.78 9.32
N GLY A 267 20.42 31.58 10.27
CA GLY A 267 20.39 32.17 11.60
C GLY A 267 21.44 33.27 11.76
N GLU A 268 21.56 33.80 12.98
CA GLU A 268 22.48 34.90 13.29
C GLU A 268 23.54 34.50 14.33
N PHE A 269 24.72 35.11 14.22
CA PHE A 269 25.82 34.97 15.17
C PHE A 269 26.00 36.26 15.98
N LEU A 270 25.85 36.16 17.30
CA LEU A 270 26.06 37.25 18.25
C LEU A 270 27.31 36.99 19.09
N GLU A 271 28.18 37.99 19.20
CA GLU A 271 29.27 37.99 20.17
C GLU A 271 28.84 38.73 21.42
N PHE A 272 29.08 38.13 22.59
CA PHE A 272 28.70 38.72 23.87
C PHE A 272 29.85 38.65 24.87
N SER A 273 30.42 39.82 25.21
CA SER A 273 31.50 39.97 26.18
C SER A 273 31.03 40.42 27.57
N GLY A 274 29.74 40.72 27.68
CA GLY A 274 29.09 41.15 28.92
C GLY A 274 28.85 42.67 29.00
N SER A 275 29.30 43.43 28.01
CA SER A 275 29.08 44.88 27.91
C SER A 275 28.06 45.28 26.86
N GLU A 276 27.80 44.40 25.90
CA GLU A 276 26.85 44.61 24.81
C GLU A 276 25.41 44.39 25.31
N ASN A 277 24.43 44.93 24.59
CA ASN A 277 23.04 44.61 24.86
C ASN A 277 22.68 43.30 24.15
N LEU A 278 22.11 42.34 24.89
CA LEU A 278 21.54 41.14 24.27
C LEU A 278 20.30 41.55 23.44
N PRO A 279 20.16 41.02 22.21
CA PRO A 279 19.03 41.31 21.34
C PRO A 279 17.72 40.73 21.90
N ASP A 280 16.58 41.28 21.48
CA ASP A 280 15.29 40.70 21.82
C ASP A 280 15.12 39.39 21.04
N LEU A 281 15.12 38.26 21.74
CA LEU A 281 15.00 36.92 21.17
C LEU A 281 13.80 36.74 20.23
N GLU A 282 12.79 37.59 20.38
CA GLU A 282 11.65 37.60 19.48
C GLU A 282 12.04 37.93 18.02
N SER A 283 13.16 38.62 17.76
CA SER A 283 13.63 38.86 16.39
C SER A 283 14.02 37.58 15.66
N TYR A 284 14.52 36.57 16.37
CA TYR A 284 14.94 35.30 15.77
C TYR A 284 13.76 34.38 15.43
N PHE A 285 12.67 34.48 16.20
CA PHE A 285 11.58 33.50 16.16
C PHE A 285 10.29 34.05 15.60
N ARG A 286 10.12 35.38 15.48
CA ARG A 286 8.86 35.97 15.00
C ARG A 286 8.46 35.46 13.64
N ASP A 287 9.39 35.51 12.71
CA ASP A 287 9.13 35.31 11.29
C ASP A 287 9.07 33.82 10.92
N LEU A 288 9.49 32.93 11.84
CA LEU A 288 9.41 31.47 11.69
C LEU A 288 8.07 30.88 12.18
N ARG A 289 7.13 31.72 12.62
CA ARG A 289 5.84 31.26 13.18
C ARG A 289 4.70 31.30 12.20
N ASP A 290 4.88 31.97 11.08
CA ASP A 290 3.85 32.21 10.07
C ASP A 290 4.17 31.38 8.82
N ILE A 291 3.15 30.78 8.20
CA ILE A 291 3.29 30.01 6.96
C ILE A 291 2.02 30.19 6.13
N TYR A 292 2.10 30.04 4.82
CA TYR A 292 0.90 29.97 3.99
C TYR A 292 0.40 28.54 3.83
N SER A 293 -0.91 28.35 3.86
CA SER A 293 -1.54 27.10 3.44
C SER A 293 -2.46 27.35 2.26
N PHE A 294 -2.42 26.44 1.30
CA PHE A 294 -3.33 26.46 0.16
C PHE A 294 -3.85 25.08 -0.16
N SER A 295 -5.09 25.02 -0.65
CA SER A 295 -5.70 23.77 -1.10
C SER A 295 -6.06 23.83 -2.59
N TYR A 296 -6.09 22.67 -3.22
CA TYR A 296 -6.49 22.50 -4.60
C TYR A 296 -7.14 21.13 -4.80
N ASP A 297 -8.06 21.03 -5.76
CA ASP A 297 -8.67 19.75 -6.14
C ASP A 297 -7.75 19.07 -7.16
N SER A 298 -7.15 17.94 -6.75
CA SER A 298 -6.22 17.15 -7.56
C SER A 298 -6.90 16.49 -8.75
N ARG A 299 -6.15 16.31 -9.84
CA ARG A 299 -6.58 15.58 -11.03
C ARG A 299 -5.85 14.23 -11.18
N ILE A 300 -5.08 13.82 -10.18
CA ILE A 300 -4.37 12.55 -10.18
C ILE A 300 -5.36 11.39 -10.16
N ASN A 301 -5.13 10.42 -11.04
CA ASN A 301 -5.92 9.20 -11.17
C ASN A 301 -5.06 7.92 -11.18
N SER A 302 -3.82 8.02 -10.72
CA SER A 302 -2.87 6.91 -10.62
C SER A 302 -2.10 7.04 -9.32
N GLY A 303 -1.79 5.93 -8.64
CA GLY A 303 -0.89 5.98 -7.50
C GLY A 303 0.57 6.13 -7.93
N GLY A 304 1.41 6.69 -7.06
CA GLY A 304 2.85 6.83 -7.28
C GLY A 304 3.42 8.17 -6.83
N VAL A 305 4.55 8.54 -7.43
CA VAL A 305 5.21 9.84 -7.21
C VAL A 305 4.62 10.86 -8.17
N HIS A 306 4.26 12.02 -7.64
CA HIS A 306 3.69 13.16 -8.35
C HIS A 306 4.48 14.43 -8.04
N GLN A 307 4.32 15.44 -8.91
CA GLN A 307 5.05 16.70 -8.82
C GLN A 307 4.11 17.88 -8.68
N LEU A 308 4.39 18.74 -7.71
CA LEU A 308 3.74 20.04 -7.53
C LEU A 308 4.76 21.15 -7.82
N ALA A 309 4.49 21.93 -8.87
CA ALA A 309 5.23 23.15 -9.17
C ALA A 309 4.34 24.36 -8.86
N VAL A 310 4.93 25.37 -8.23
CA VAL A 310 4.23 26.60 -7.84
C VAL A 310 5.01 27.80 -8.33
N GLU A 311 4.30 28.77 -8.88
CA GLU A 311 4.86 30.06 -9.25
C GLU A 311 4.16 31.16 -8.46
N ILE A 312 4.93 32.09 -7.92
CA ILE A 312 4.42 33.27 -7.25
C ILE A 312 4.60 34.47 -8.19
N ASN A 313 3.52 35.17 -8.47
CA ASN A 313 3.53 36.44 -9.18
C ASN A 313 3.14 37.56 -8.21
N LYS A 314 4.12 38.34 -7.76
CA LYS A 314 3.92 39.48 -6.87
C LYS A 314 4.53 40.72 -7.52
N ASP A 315 3.74 41.80 -7.64
CA ASP A 315 4.19 43.08 -8.19
C ASP A 315 4.84 43.00 -9.60
N GLY A 316 4.46 41.99 -10.39
CA GLY A 316 5.00 41.76 -11.74
C GLY A 316 6.29 40.94 -11.77
N GLU A 317 6.82 40.55 -10.62
CA GLU A 317 7.91 39.61 -10.46
C GLU A 317 7.36 38.18 -10.38
N VAL A 318 7.91 37.28 -11.21
CA VAL A 318 7.54 35.87 -11.24
C VAL A 318 8.65 35.04 -10.62
N ILE A 319 8.36 34.44 -9.47
CA ILE A 319 9.26 33.58 -8.72
C ILE A 319 8.83 32.13 -8.94
N GLN A 320 9.76 31.33 -9.46
CA GLN A 320 9.56 29.91 -9.70
C GLN A 320 10.05 29.14 -8.47
N LEU A 321 9.17 28.41 -7.80
CA LEU A 321 9.58 27.59 -6.66
C LEU A 321 10.25 26.30 -7.16
N PRO A 322 11.14 25.70 -6.34
CA PRO A 322 11.58 24.33 -6.57
C PRO A 322 10.38 23.38 -6.67
N VAL A 323 10.44 22.43 -7.61
CA VAL A 323 9.40 21.40 -7.76
C VAL A 323 9.41 20.50 -6.54
N MET A 324 8.24 20.30 -5.93
CA MET A 324 8.05 19.37 -4.83
C MET A 324 7.53 18.03 -5.35
N GLU A 325 8.23 16.95 -5.01
CA GLU A 325 7.73 15.59 -5.23
C GLU A 325 6.95 15.12 -4.02
N PHE A 326 5.82 14.46 -4.23
CA PHE A 326 5.03 13.82 -3.18
C PHE A 326 4.49 12.47 -3.65
N VAL A 327 4.26 11.55 -2.72
CA VAL A 327 3.71 10.23 -3.03
C VAL A 327 2.22 10.23 -2.72
N LEU A 328 1.42 9.73 -3.66
CA LEU A 328 0.01 9.47 -3.47
C LEU A 328 -0.25 7.97 -3.65
N GLU A 329 -0.68 7.33 -2.57
CA GLU A 329 -1.11 5.93 -2.61
C GLU A 329 -2.57 5.88 -3.07
N LEU A 330 -2.76 5.40 -4.31
CA LEU A 330 -4.08 5.07 -4.87
C LEU A 330 -4.03 3.65 -5.40
N GLY A 331 -5.04 2.87 -5.05
CA GLY A 331 -5.22 1.50 -5.50
C GLY A 331 -6.63 1.24 -6.02
N PRO A 332 -6.83 0.17 -6.79
CA PRO A 332 -8.17 -0.24 -7.19
C PRO A 332 -9.03 -0.66 -5.99
N PRO A 333 -10.37 -0.47 -6.06
CA PRO A 333 -11.26 -0.97 -5.03
C PRO A 333 -11.17 -2.51 -4.96
N GLU A 334 -11.21 -3.06 -3.76
CA GLU A 334 -11.38 -4.50 -3.55
C GLU A 334 -12.85 -4.83 -3.41
N VAL A 335 -13.29 -5.93 -4.02
CA VAL A 335 -14.69 -6.36 -3.98
C VAL A 335 -14.80 -7.84 -3.66
N ALA A 336 -15.71 -8.18 -2.74
CA ALA A 336 -15.96 -9.56 -2.33
C ALA A 336 -17.45 -9.79 -2.07
N PHE A 337 -17.95 -11.00 -2.35
CA PHE A 337 -19.32 -11.35 -2.02
C PHE A 337 -19.52 -11.50 -0.50
N ILE A 338 -20.63 -10.96 0.01
CA ILE A 338 -21.05 -11.15 1.40
C ILE A 338 -21.87 -12.44 1.45
N LEU A 339 -21.25 -13.53 1.92
CA LEU A 339 -21.90 -14.85 2.10
C LEU A 339 -22.69 -15.31 0.85
N PRO A 340 -22.04 -15.47 -0.31
CA PRO A 340 -22.72 -15.98 -1.50
C PRO A 340 -23.26 -17.40 -1.24
N PRO A 341 -24.45 -17.76 -1.74
CA PRO A 341 -24.98 -19.10 -1.58
C PRO A 341 -24.09 -20.10 -2.34
N ALA A 342 -23.59 -21.15 -1.66
CA ALA A 342 -22.83 -22.20 -2.33
C ALA A 342 -23.72 -23.07 -3.25
N GLU A 343 -24.99 -23.20 -2.90
CA GLU A 343 -26.00 -23.96 -3.62
C GLU A 343 -27.31 -23.16 -3.65
N ILE A 344 -27.93 -23.09 -4.82
CA ILE A 344 -29.27 -22.56 -5.03
C ILE A 344 -30.15 -23.70 -5.53
N ARG A 345 -31.07 -24.15 -4.69
CA ARG A 345 -32.01 -25.21 -5.04
C ARG A 345 -33.27 -24.59 -5.65
N ARG A 346 -33.59 -24.98 -6.88
CA ARG A 346 -34.81 -24.61 -7.58
C ARG A 346 -35.80 -25.77 -7.51
N GLU A 347 -36.96 -25.51 -6.91
CA GLU A 347 -38.03 -26.50 -6.73
C GLU A 347 -39.31 -26.04 -7.44
N SER A 348 -40.03 -27.00 -8.01
CA SER A 348 -41.38 -26.78 -8.54
C SER A 348 -42.41 -26.96 -7.43
N ALA A 349 -43.24 -25.94 -7.20
CA ALA A 349 -44.33 -26.00 -6.21
C ALA A 349 -45.49 -26.92 -6.64
N THR A 350 -45.60 -27.20 -7.94
CA THR A 350 -46.68 -27.96 -8.59
C THR A 350 -46.31 -29.41 -8.88
N ALA A 351 -45.06 -29.81 -8.65
CA ALA A 351 -44.59 -31.18 -8.86
C ALA A 351 -45.26 -32.15 -7.87
N ASP A 352 -46.33 -32.82 -8.31
CA ASP A 352 -46.85 -34.00 -7.62
C ASP A 352 -45.78 -35.10 -7.67
N ARG A 353 -45.05 -35.25 -6.55
CA ARG A 353 -43.98 -36.25 -6.37
C ARG A 353 -44.44 -37.71 -6.56
N SER A 354 -45.75 -37.95 -6.74
CA SER A 354 -46.33 -39.27 -7.01
C SER A 354 -46.59 -39.56 -8.49
N ALA A 355 -46.49 -38.56 -9.38
CA ALA A 355 -46.75 -38.72 -10.81
C ALA A 355 -45.46 -39.09 -11.58
N PRO A 356 -45.41 -40.23 -12.29
CA PRO A 356 -44.19 -40.74 -12.94
C PRO A 356 -43.74 -39.99 -14.21
N TRP A 357 -44.52 -39.00 -14.67
CA TRP A 357 -44.20 -38.15 -15.83
C TRP A 357 -44.80 -36.76 -15.63
N VAL A 358 -44.05 -35.85 -15.02
CA VAL A 358 -44.40 -34.42 -14.98
C VAL A 358 -43.34 -33.69 -15.79
N GLU A 359 -43.75 -33.11 -16.90
CA GLU A 359 -42.95 -32.11 -17.62
C GLU A 359 -42.93 -30.87 -16.71
N ILE A 360 -41.75 -30.53 -16.18
CA ILE A 360 -41.59 -29.37 -15.31
C ILE A 360 -41.70 -28.14 -16.19
N ASP A 361 -42.73 -27.32 -15.97
CA ASP A 361 -42.80 -25.99 -16.56
C ASP A 361 -41.66 -25.15 -15.97
N PRO A 362 -40.71 -24.61 -16.78
CA PRO A 362 -39.67 -23.70 -16.30
C PRO A 362 -40.19 -22.53 -15.47
N ASP A 363 -41.43 -22.11 -15.73
CA ASP A 363 -42.09 -21.02 -14.99
C ASP A 363 -42.53 -21.39 -13.57
N ASP A 364 -42.64 -22.68 -13.26
CA ASP A 364 -43.03 -23.20 -11.94
C ASP A 364 -41.84 -23.34 -10.97
N LEU A 365 -40.61 -23.18 -11.46
CA LEU A 365 -39.39 -23.28 -10.64
C LEU A 365 -39.15 -22.02 -9.81
N SER A 366 -38.98 -22.21 -8.49
CA SER A 366 -38.66 -21.14 -7.53
C SER A 366 -37.38 -21.45 -6.75
N PRO A 367 -36.53 -20.45 -6.44
CA PRO A 367 -36.68 -19.03 -6.74
C PRO A 367 -36.40 -18.68 -8.22
N LYS A 368 -37.03 -17.59 -8.70
CA LYS A 368 -36.77 -17.02 -10.04
C LYS A 368 -35.61 -16.04 -10.07
N ALA A 369 -35.20 -15.52 -8.92
CA ALA A 369 -34.05 -14.62 -8.82
C ALA A 369 -33.33 -14.83 -7.49
N GLN A 370 -32.00 -14.66 -7.51
CA GLN A 370 -31.15 -14.66 -6.34
C GLN A 370 -30.61 -13.26 -6.10
N ARG A 371 -30.82 -12.74 -4.89
CA ARG A 371 -30.16 -11.50 -4.46
C ARG A 371 -28.74 -11.81 -4.01
N LEU A 372 -27.79 -11.05 -4.53
CA LEU A 372 -26.38 -11.12 -4.16
C LEU A 372 -25.96 -9.76 -3.60
N GLN A 373 -25.11 -9.79 -2.58
CA GLN A 373 -24.54 -8.59 -1.97
C GLN A 373 -23.03 -8.69 -2.03
N VAL A 374 -22.38 -7.54 -2.24
CA VAL A 374 -20.93 -7.41 -2.23
C VAL A 374 -20.49 -6.36 -1.22
N LEU A 375 -19.33 -6.59 -0.62
CA LEU A 375 -18.58 -5.60 0.11
C LEU A 375 -17.57 -5.00 -0.86
N ILE A 376 -17.55 -3.66 -0.93
CA ILE A 376 -16.55 -2.91 -1.68
C ILE A 376 -15.72 -2.17 -0.65
N ASP A 377 -14.40 -2.37 -0.69
CA ASP A 377 -13.45 -1.75 0.23
C ASP A 377 -12.32 -1.08 -0.56
N PHE A 378 -11.63 -0.15 0.07
CA PHE A 378 -10.55 0.61 -0.53
C PHE A 378 -9.26 0.35 0.25
N PRO A 379 -8.32 -0.45 -0.27
CA PRO A 379 -7.11 -0.83 0.45
C PRO A 379 -6.20 0.38 0.75
N ASP A 380 -6.37 1.48 0.01
CA ASP A 380 -5.70 2.76 0.22
C ASP A 380 -6.36 3.64 1.32
N GLY A 381 -7.44 3.16 1.95
CA GLY A 381 -8.18 3.86 3.00
C GLY A 381 -8.97 5.08 2.51
N ARG A 382 -9.11 5.27 1.19
CA ARG A 382 -9.73 6.45 0.58
C ARG A 382 -11.04 6.09 -0.11
N PRO A 383 -12.19 6.16 0.59
CA PRO A 383 -13.47 5.81 0.02
C PRO A 383 -13.86 6.78 -1.10
N ARG A 384 -14.20 6.24 -2.27
CA ARG A 384 -14.57 7.02 -3.45
C ARG A 384 -15.95 6.64 -3.98
N PRO A 385 -16.69 7.58 -4.59
CA PRO A 385 -17.89 7.26 -5.36
C PRO A 385 -17.62 6.22 -6.46
N MET A 386 -18.60 5.35 -6.68
CA MET A 386 -18.58 4.39 -7.79
C MET A 386 -19.18 5.00 -9.03
N ARG A 387 -18.57 4.70 -10.17
CA ARG A 387 -19.10 5.00 -11.48
C ARG A 387 -20.01 3.87 -11.98
N ARG A 388 -19.61 2.61 -11.74
CA ARG A 388 -20.27 1.42 -12.29
C ARG A 388 -19.95 0.17 -11.48
N THR A 389 -20.91 -0.72 -11.28
CA THR A 389 -20.65 -2.09 -10.80
C THR A 389 -21.36 -3.12 -11.67
N ALA A 390 -20.72 -4.26 -11.92
CA ALA A 390 -21.18 -5.26 -12.88
C ALA A 390 -21.03 -6.67 -12.31
N LEU A 391 -22.07 -7.50 -12.45
CA LEU A 391 -22.07 -8.92 -12.12
C LEU A 391 -21.90 -9.73 -13.40
N TYR A 392 -20.91 -10.60 -13.40
CA TYR A 392 -20.65 -11.59 -14.43
C TYR A 392 -20.95 -13.00 -13.92
N VAL A 393 -21.57 -13.80 -14.79
CA VAL A 393 -21.82 -15.23 -14.58
C VAL A 393 -21.25 -15.99 -15.77
N ASP A 394 -20.27 -16.85 -15.52
CA ASP A 394 -19.51 -17.56 -16.57
C ASP A 394 -18.98 -16.61 -17.67
N ASP A 395 -18.33 -15.52 -17.23
CA ASP A 395 -17.80 -14.42 -18.06
C ASP A 395 -18.84 -13.60 -18.85
N ASN A 396 -20.14 -13.86 -18.68
CA ASN A 396 -21.21 -13.10 -19.32
C ASN A 396 -21.78 -12.04 -18.35
N LEU A 397 -21.95 -10.81 -18.83
CA LEU A 397 -22.57 -9.73 -18.06
C LEU A 397 -24.06 -10.03 -17.81
N VAL A 398 -24.45 -10.20 -16.55
CA VAL A 398 -25.83 -10.54 -16.15
C VAL A 398 -26.55 -9.36 -15.51
N ALA A 399 -25.85 -8.51 -14.75
CA ALA A 399 -26.43 -7.31 -14.16
C ALA A 399 -25.40 -6.19 -14.12
N GLU A 400 -25.87 -4.95 -14.26
CA GLU A 400 -25.03 -3.75 -14.21
C GLU A 400 -25.77 -2.63 -13.48
N ASN A 401 -25.07 -1.98 -12.55
CA ASN A 401 -25.54 -0.81 -11.82
C ASN A 401 -24.70 0.40 -12.22
N THR A 402 -25.36 1.43 -12.75
CA THR A 402 -24.76 2.75 -13.05
C THR A 402 -25.28 3.84 -12.11
N SER A 403 -26.05 3.44 -11.10
CA SER A 403 -26.56 4.29 -10.02
C SER A 403 -26.70 3.47 -8.73
N PRO A 404 -26.64 4.10 -7.53
CA PRO A 404 -26.85 3.41 -6.27
C PRO A 404 -28.20 2.66 -6.20
N PRO A 405 -28.28 1.51 -5.50
CA PRO A 405 -27.22 0.85 -4.75
C PRO A 405 -26.22 0.09 -5.64
N TYR A 406 -24.92 0.28 -5.39
CA TYR A 406 -23.84 -0.36 -6.14
C TYR A 406 -23.40 -1.73 -5.58
N ASP A 407 -23.86 -2.06 -4.39
CA ASP A 407 -23.46 -3.23 -3.58
C ASP A 407 -24.42 -4.42 -3.70
N THR A 408 -25.52 -4.27 -4.45
CA THR A 408 -26.59 -5.26 -4.54
C THR A 408 -26.86 -5.62 -5.99
N PHE A 409 -26.94 -6.93 -6.25
CA PHE A 409 -27.29 -7.48 -7.56
C PHE A 409 -28.48 -8.43 -7.44
N THR A 410 -29.24 -8.54 -8.54
CA THR A 410 -30.29 -9.53 -8.69
C THR A 410 -29.93 -10.43 -9.87
N TRP A 411 -29.56 -11.67 -9.58
CA TRP A 411 -29.27 -12.69 -10.58
C TRP A 411 -30.58 -13.36 -10.99
N ASP A 412 -31.00 -13.19 -12.24
CA ASP A 412 -32.15 -13.91 -12.80
C ASP A 412 -31.79 -15.39 -12.99
N LEU A 413 -32.59 -16.27 -12.38
CA LEU A 413 -32.40 -17.71 -12.43
C LEU A 413 -33.35 -18.40 -13.43
N SER A 414 -34.22 -17.65 -14.10
CA SER A 414 -35.29 -18.21 -14.93
C SER A 414 -34.76 -19.14 -16.03
N GLU A 415 -33.60 -18.83 -16.59
CA GLU A 415 -32.96 -19.58 -17.68
C GLU A 415 -32.34 -20.94 -17.25
N TYR A 416 -32.14 -21.17 -15.96
CA TYR A 416 -31.39 -22.34 -15.46
C TYR A 416 -32.31 -23.54 -15.17
N THR A 417 -32.75 -24.25 -16.20
CA THR A 417 -33.71 -25.37 -16.07
C THR A 417 -33.06 -26.74 -15.77
N THR A 418 -31.73 -26.80 -15.74
CA THR A 418 -30.96 -28.02 -15.45
C THR A 418 -29.91 -27.74 -14.39
N SER A 419 -29.58 -28.75 -13.58
CA SER A 419 -28.54 -28.60 -12.56
C SER A 419 -27.17 -28.34 -13.18
N SER A 420 -26.54 -27.22 -12.83
CA SER A 420 -25.25 -26.77 -13.35
C SER A 420 -24.48 -25.94 -12.32
N GLN A 421 -23.19 -25.77 -12.56
CA GLN A 421 -22.30 -24.96 -11.73
C GLN A 421 -21.92 -23.69 -12.48
N HIS A 422 -21.95 -22.55 -11.80
CA HIS A 422 -21.68 -21.24 -12.37
C HIS A 422 -20.60 -20.52 -11.58
N ILE A 423 -19.76 -19.77 -12.29
CA ILE A 423 -18.74 -18.90 -11.71
C ILE A 423 -19.30 -17.49 -11.65
N LEU A 424 -19.39 -16.93 -10.45
CA LEU A 424 -19.75 -15.54 -10.21
C LEU A 424 -18.49 -14.68 -10.05
N GLN A 425 -18.48 -13.53 -10.70
CA GLN A 425 -17.47 -12.49 -10.52
C GLN A 425 -18.13 -11.12 -10.54
N VAL A 426 -17.70 -10.21 -9.68
CA VAL A 426 -18.14 -8.80 -9.69
C VAL A 426 -16.98 -7.91 -10.06
N GLU A 427 -17.25 -6.94 -10.93
CA GLU A 427 -16.35 -5.86 -11.28
C GLU A 427 -16.90 -4.53 -10.78
N VAL A 428 -16.02 -3.69 -10.25
CA VAL A 428 -16.34 -2.36 -9.73
C VAL A 428 -15.42 -1.35 -10.40
N GLU A 429 -15.97 -0.24 -10.89
CA GLU A 429 -15.23 0.90 -11.44
C GLU A 429 -15.53 2.16 -10.60
N ASP A 430 -14.49 2.77 -10.04
CA ASP A 430 -14.61 4.01 -9.28
C ASP A 430 -14.59 5.27 -10.17
N GLU A 431 -14.80 6.44 -9.57
CA GLU A 431 -14.82 7.71 -10.31
C GLU A 431 -13.47 8.12 -10.93
N LEU A 432 -12.35 7.58 -10.43
CA LEU A 432 -11.02 7.82 -10.98
C LEU A 432 -10.70 6.86 -12.14
N GLY A 433 -11.55 5.85 -12.37
CA GLY A 433 -11.40 4.84 -13.40
C GLY A 433 -10.61 3.62 -12.95
N PHE A 434 -10.33 3.46 -11.65
CA PHE A 434 -9.78 2.22 -11.15
C PHE A 434 -10.81 1.10 -11.16
N THR A 435 -10.38 -0.08 -11.58
CA THR A 435 -11.24 -1.26 -11.68
C THR A 435 -10.80 -2.35 -10.71
N GLY A 436 -11.73 -2.77 -9.85
CA GLY A 436 -11.60 -3.91 -8.94
C GLY A 436 -12.38 -5.12 -9.44
N ARG A 437 -11.86 -6.34 -9.21
CA ARG A 437 -12.58 -7.59 -9.49
C ARG A 437 -12.57 -8.51 -8.29
N SER A 438 -13.68 -9.20 -8.07
CA SER A 438 -13.77 -10.22 -7.02
C SER A 438 -13.04 -11.49 -7.45
N VAL A 439 -12.70 -12.32 -6.47
CA VAL A 439 -12.33 -13.71 -6.74
C VAL A 439 -13.51 -14.49 -7.33
N ASP A 440 -13.19 -15.51 -8.12
CA ASP A 440 -14.18 -16.41 -8.73
C ASP A 440 -14.93 -17.18 -7.64
N THR A 441 -16.25 -17.02 -7.59
CA THR A 441 -17.11 -17.65 -6.60
C THR A 441 -17.99 -18.70 -7.28
N LEU A 442 -17.81 -19.96 -6.90
CA LEU A 442 -18.56 -21.08 -7.47
C LEU A 442 -19.92 -21.22 -6.78
N VAL A 443 -21.00 -21.22 -7.56
CA VAL A 443 -22.36 -21.45 -7.10
C VAL A 443 -22.99 -22.58 -7.89
N GLN A 444 -23.52 -23.58 -7.18
CA GLN A 444 -24.25 -24.68 -7.80
C GLN A 444 -25.74 -24.34 -7.88
N VAL A 445 -26.33 -24.34 -9.06
CA VAL A 445 -27.78 -24.27 -9.24
C VAL A 445 -28.28 -25.71 -9.38
N GLU A 446 -29.00 -26.22 -8.39
CA GLU A 446 -29.58 -27.56 -8.41
C GLU A 446 -31.08 -27.47 -8.72
N VAL A 447 -31.54 -28.19 -9.73
CA VAL A 447 -32.96 -28.29 -10.08
C VAL A 447 -33.47 -29.66 -9.64
N ASP A 448 -34.43 -29.70 -8.70
CA ASP A 448 -35.00 -30.95 -8.19
C ASP A 448 -35.92 -31.58 -9.25
N VAL A 449 -35.44 -32.63 -9.90
CA VAL A 449 -36.25 -33.45 -10.82
C VAL A 449 -36.75 -34.70 -10.08
N PRO A 450 -38.06 -34.99 -10.08
CA PRO A 450 -38.58 -36.14 -9.34
C PRO A 450 -37.98 -37.46 -9.85
N PHE A 451 -37.54 -38.31 -8.93
CA PHE A 451 -36.94 -39.61 -9.21
C PHE A 451 -37.94 -40.56 -9.88
N ILE A 452 -37.66 -40.94 -11.13
CA ILE A 452 -38.39 -42.00 -11.84
C ILE A 452 -38.08 -43.34 -11.15
N ASN A 453 -39.06 -44.01 -10.55
CA ASN A 453 -38.91 -45.37 -10.06
C ASN A 453 -39.19 -46.39 -11.18
N PRO A 454 -38.18 -46.97 -11.86
CA PRO A 454 -38.38 -47.82 -13.03
C PRO A 454 -39.14 -49.12 -12.74
N LEU A 455 -39.13 -49.57 -11.47
CA LEU A 455 -39.81 -50.80 -11.03
C LEU A 455 -41.33 -50.62 -10.89
N ALA A 456 -41.83 -49.41 -10.65
CA ALA A 456 -43.27 -49.16 -10.49
C ALA A 456 -44.06 -49.35 -11.80
N GLY A 457 -43.43 -49.10 -12.95
CA GLY A 457 -44.01 -49.36 -14.27
C GLY A 457 -44.12 -50.85 -14.61
N ILE A 458 -43.24 -51.69 -14.04
CA ILE A 458 -43.19 -53.14 -14.30
C ILE A 458 -44.26 -53.88 -13.49
N LEU A 459 -44.49 -53.53 -12.22
CA LEU A 459 -45.48 -54.21 -11.38
C LEU A 459 -46.93 -54.02 -11.85
N ARG A 460 -47.24 -52.94 -12.57
CA ARG A 460 -48.60 -52.65 -13.08
C ARG A 460 -48.99 -53.46 -14.33
N ARG A 461 -48.03 -54.13 -15.00
CA ARG A 461 -48.26 -55.02 -16.16
C ARG A 461 -48.24 -56.52 -15.82
N TRP A 462 -48.09 -56.90 -14.55
CA TRP A 462 -48.05 -58.30 -14.13
C TRP A 462 -49.26 -59.16 -14.56
N PRO A 463 -50.51 -58.67 -14.63
CA PRO A 463 -51.63 -59.50 -15.10
C PRO A 463 -51.48 -59.94 -16.57
N ALA A 464 -50.85 -59.13 -17.42
CA ALA A 464 -50.63 -59.45 -18.83
C ALA A 464 -49.48 -60.43 -19.04
N LEU A 465 -48.44 -60.36 -18.21
CA LEU A 465 -47.31 -61.31 -18.24
C LEU A 465 -47.68 -62.69 -17.69
N VAL A 466 -48.55 -62.75 -16.67
CA VAL A 466 -49.13 -64.03 -16.19
C VAL A 466 -50.03 -64.65 -17.25
N GLY A 467 -50.81 -63.86 -17.99
CA GLY A 467 -51.62 -64.35 -19.12
C GLY A 467 -50.78 -64.95 -20.26
N LEU A 468 -49.63 -64.34 -20.58
CA LEU A 468 -48.70 -64.84 -21.60
C LEU A 468 -48.01 -66.14 -21.15
N ALA A 469 -47.63 -66.24 -19.86
CA ALA A 469 -47.02 -67.45 -19.31
C ALA A 469 -48.00 -68.64 -19.28
N VAL A 470 -49.28 -68.40 -18.97
CA VAL A 470 -50.33 -69.44 -19.03
C VAL A 470 -50.62 -69.87 -20.48
N LEU A 471 -50.60 -68.94 -21.44
CA LEU A 471 -50.73 -69.24 -22.87
C LEU A 471 -49.55 -70.08 -23.40
N LEU A 472 -48.32 -69.75 -23.00
CA LEU A 472 -47.12 -70.49 -23.38
C LEU A 472 -47.08 -71.89 -22.76
N LEU A 473 -47.52 -72.05 -21.50
CA LEU A 473 -47.65 -73.36 -20.88
C LEU A 473 -48.72 -74.22 -21.58
N GLY A 474 -49.85 -73.62 -21.96
CA GLY A 474 -50.91 -74.29 -22.71
C GLY A 474 -50.47 -74.69 -24.13
N ALA A 475 -49.69 -73.85 -24.81
CA ALA A 475 -49.14 -74.16 -26.13
C ALA A 475 -48.08 -75.28 -26.08
N PHE A 476 -47.24 -75.32 -25.04
CA PHE A 476 -46.27 -76.41 -24.84
C PHE A 476 -46.95 -77.76 -24.55
N LEU A 477 -48.05 -77.75 -23.79
CA LEU A 477 -48.86 -78.95 -23.51
C LEU A 477 -49.57 -79.46 -24.77
N LEU A 478 -50.07 -78.55 -25.62
CA LEU A 478 -50.66 -78.87 -26.92
C LEU A 478 -49.63 -79.43 -27.90
N LEU A 479 -48.41 -78.87 -27.93
CA LEU A 479 -47.31 -79.34 -28.78
C LEU A 479 -46.81 -80.73 -28.35
N GLY A 480 -46.75 -81.01 -27.05
CA GLY A 480 -46.46 -82.35 -26.52
C GLY A 480 -47.51 -83.40 -26.89
N LEU A 481 -48.78 -83.00 -26.97
CA LEU A 481 -49.90 -83.86 -27.41
C LEU A 481 -49.89 -84.16 -28.91
N ILE A 482 -49.35 -83.24 -29.74
CA ILE A 482 -49.22 -83.41 -31.19
C ILE A 482 -48.00 -84.27 -31.53
N LEU A 483 -46.86 -84.12 -30.83
CA LEU A 483 -45.69 -84.99 -31.01
C LEU A 483 -45.90 -86.41 -30.46
N GLY A 484 -46.80 -86.60 -29.48
CA GLY A 484 -47.13 -87.90 -28.86
C GLY A 484 -48.12 -88.79 -29.65
N GLY A 485 -48.50 -88.41 -30.87
CA GLY A 485 -49.19 -89.30 -31.81
C GLY A 485 -50.68 -89.58 -31.55
N ARG A 486 -51.46 -88.64 -30.99
CA ARG A 486 -52.89 -88.87 -30.68
C ARG A 486 -53.92 -87.98 -31.37
N VAL A 487 -53.55 -87.01 -32.21
CA VAL A 487 -54.53 -86.18 -32.96
C VAL A 487 -54.01 -85.82 -34.36
N HIS A 488 -54.80 -86.08 -35.41
CA HIS A 488 -54.50 -85.68 -36.80
C HIS A 488 -55.66 -84.86 -37.38
N PRO A 489 -55.48 -83.58 -37.74
CA PRO A 489 -56.35 -82.88 -38.67
C PRO A 489 -55.78 -82.92 -40.10
N ARG A 490 -56.69 -83.09 -41.07
CA ARG A 490 -56.42 -83.27 -42.50
C ARG A 490 -56.43 -81.94 -43.27
N LEU A 491 -55.36 -81.73 -44.04
CA LEU A 491 -55.21 -81.14 -45.38
C LEU A 491 -56.25 -80.12 -45.90
N PHE A 492 -55.77 -78.98 -46.41
CA PHE A 492 -56.00 -78.60 -47.81
C PHE A 492 -54.96 -77.59 -48.32
N GLY A 493 -54.36 -77.88 -49.46
CA GLY A 493 -53.42 -77.00 -50.15
C GLY A 493 -54.06 -76.27 -51.31
N TRP A 494 -53.44 -75.17 -51.74
CA TRP A 494 -53.33 -74.87 -53.17
C TRP A 494 -52.06 -74.07 -53.48
N GLN A 495 -51.70 -74.14 -54.76
CA GLN A 495 -50.36 -74.09 -55.31
C GLN A 495 -49.93 -72.70 -55.79
N LEU A 496 -48.60 -72.58 -55.85
CA LEU A 496 -47.73 -71.74 -56.68
C LEU A 496 -48.36 -70.96 -57.85
N GLY A 497 -47.86 -69.73 -58.04
CA GLY A 497 -47.71 -69.16 -59.38
C GLY A 497 -47.34 -67.68 -59.52
N LEU A 498 -46.04 -67.39 -59.50
CA LEU A 498 -45.31 -66.41 -60.35
C LEU A 498 -45.30 -64.88 -60.05
N ARG A 499 -44.04 -64.42 -59.93
CA ARG A 499 -43.39 -63.22 -60.53
C ARG A 499 -43.82 -61.81 -60.08
N GLY A 500 -42.81 -61.03 -59.67
CA GLY A 500 -42.84 -59.57 -59.78
C GLY A 500 -41.85 -58.90 -58.83
N GLY A 501 -40.63 -58.60 -59.31
CA GLY A 501 -39.56 -58.09 -58.45
C GLY A 501 -39.76 -56.65 -57.96
N ARG A 502 -39.13 -56.32 -56.82
CA ARG A 502 -37.98 -55.38 -56.69
C ARG A 502 -37.89 -54.80 -55.26
N ARG A 503 -36.68 -54.92 -54.69
CA ARG A 503 -35.88 -53.95 -53.87
C ARG A 503 -36.59 -53.26 -52.67
N ALA A 504 -35.99 -53.03 -51.50
CA ALA A 504 -34.65 -53.14 -50.93
C ALA A 504 -34.84 -53.16 -49.39
N ILE A 505 -33.98 -53.74 -48.56
CA ILE A 505 -32.88 -53.11 -47.77
C ILE A 505 -32.67 -54.12 -46.63
N VAL A 506 -31.43 -54.59 -46.37
CA VAL A 506 -30.83 -54.79 -45.03
C VAL A 506 -29.30 -54.91 -45.25
N ALA A 507 -28.53 -54.39 -44.29
CA ALA A 507 -27.09 -54.56 -44.04
C ALA A 507 -26.68 -56.06 -43.85
N PRO A 508 -25.45 -56.49 -43.46
CA PRO A 508 -24.49 -55.82 -42.59
C PRO A 508 -22.99 -55.94 -42.98
N ASP A 509 -22.23 -55.07 -42.32
CA ASP A 509 -20.88 -55.24 -41.75
C ASP A 509 -19.87 -56.18 -42.44
N THR A 510 -18.75 -55.61 -42.92
CA THR A 510 -17.39 -55.96 -42.48
C THR A 510 -16.32 -55.22 -43.29
N GLN A 511 -15.29 -54.79 -42.56
CA GLN A 511 -14.14 -54.01 -42.99
C GLN A 511 -13.33 -54.65 -44.12
N ARG A 512 -12.82 -53.79 -45.02
CA ARG A 512 -11.71 -54.11 -45.92
C ARG A 512 -10.74 -52.93 -46.06
N THR A 513 -9.47 -53.32 -45.94
CA THR A 513 -8.28 -52.90 -46.72
C THR A 513 -7.65 -51.53 -46.49
N GLY A 514 -6.34 -51.56 -46.21
CA GLY A 514 -5.38 -50.45 -46.33
C GLY A 514 -5.12 -50.03 -47.79
N PRO A 515 -3.98 -49.41 -48.15
CA PRO A 515 -2.63 -49.73 -47.67
C PRO A 515 -1.74 -48.53 -47.30
N GLN A 516 -0.59 -48.88 -46.75
CA GLN A 516 0.55 -48.07 -46.34
C GLN A 516 1.46 -47.72 -47.54
N SER A 517 2.01 -46.49 -47.55
CA SER A 517 3.24 -46.17 -48.28
C SER A 517 3.99 -45.03 -47.60
N ASP A 518 5.26 -45.29 -47.33
CA ASP A 518 6.29 -44.38 -46.80
C ASP A 518 6.51 -43.14 -47.68
N ARG A 519 6.94 -42.04 -47.04
CA ARG A 519 8.10 -41.24 -47.48
C ARG A 519 8.51 -40.15 -46.47
N THR A 520 9.74 -40.32 -46.02
CA THR A 520 10.76 -39.38 -45.53
C THR A 520 10.68 -37.91 -45.94
N GLY A 521 11.10 -37.02 -45.03
CA GLY A 521 12.03 -35.94 -45.40
C GLY A 521 11.77 -34.55 -44.79
N THR A 522 12.50 -34.26 -43.72
CA THR A 522 13.27 -33.01 -43.45
C THR A 522 12.60 -31.62 -43.42
N GLU A 523 12.80 -31.01 -42.24
CA GLU A 523 13.41 -29.69 -42.00
C GLU A 523 12.57 -28.47 -41.59
N LEU A 524 13.07 -27.87 -40.48
CA LEU A 524 13.13 -26.46 -40.09
C LEU A 524 12.04 -25.88 -39.16
N ALA A 525 12.54 -25.60 -37.94
CA ALA A 525 12.47 -24.33 -37.23
C ALA A 525 11.17 -23.92 -36.51
N GLY A 526 11.22 -24.05 -35.19
CA GLY A 526 11.08 -22.90 -34.29
C GLY A 526 9.67 -22.49 -33.88
N ARG A 527 9.26 -22.90 -32.67
CA ARG A 527 8.97 -22.00 -31.54
C ARG A 527 8.45 -22.80 -30.35
N ASN A 528 9.14 -22.63 -29.22
CA ASN A 528 8.72 -23.07 -27.90
C ASN A 528 7.39 -22.41 -27.53
N LEU A 529 6.43 -23.20 -27.05
CA LEU A 529 5.37 -22.79 -26.13
C LEU A 529 4.83 -24.06 -25.44
N SER A 530 4.81 -24.03 -24.09
CA SER A 530 3.93 -24.77 -23.16
C SER A 530 3.83 -26.31 -23.31
N GLY A 531 4.22 -27.14 -22.33
CA GLY A 531 4.12 -26.92 -20.88
C GLY A 531 2.72 -27.18 -20.33
N TRP A 532 1.99 -28.17 -20.85
CA TRP A 532 0.74 -28.65 -20.25
C TRP A 532 0.63 -30.16 -20.44
N ILE A 533 1.10 -30.93 -19.45
CA ILE A 533 0.58 -32.24 -19.00
C ILE A 533 1.33 -32.56 -17.71
N ASN A 534 0.68 -32.29 -16.57
CA ASN A 534 0.65 -33.11 -15.35
C ASN A 534 0.17 -32.26 -14.17
N ARG A 535 -1.15 -32.16 -14.00
CA ARG A 535 -1.73 -31.97 -12.66
C ARG A 535 -3.23 -32.29 -12.64
N ILE A 536 -3.56 -33.57 -12.54
CA ILE A 536 -4.84 -33.98 -11.95
C ILE A 536 -4.50 -34.50 -10.57
N HIS A 537 -4.81 -33.70 -9.55
CA HIS A 537 -4.86 -34.13 -8.15
C HIS A 537 -6.22 -33.69 -7.61
N TRP A 538 -6.99 -34.66 -7.12
CA TRP A 538 -8.29 -34.48 -6.50
C TRP A 538 -8.17 -33.67 -5.19
N PRO A 539 -9.00 -32.64 -4.94
CA PRO A 539 -9.07 -32.05 -3.61
C PRO A 539 -9.91 -32.94 -2.69
N GLN A 540 -9.26 -33.47 -1.65
CA GLN A 540 -9.95 -34.06 -0.51
C GLN A 540 -10.82 -33.01 0.18
N ARG A 541 -12.09 -33.35 0.34
CA ARG A 541 -13.07 -32.73 1.23
C ARG A 541 -12.46 -32.53 2.63
N ARG A 542 -12.03 -31.33 2.99
CA ARG A 542 -11.65 -30.98 4.37
C ARG A 542 -12.86 -30.38 5.08
N LEU A 543 -13.43 -31.16 6.01
CA LEU A 543 -14.29 -30.65 7.07
C LEU A 543 -13.54 -29.56 7.87
N PRO A 544 -14.22 -28.56 8.46
CA PRO A 544 -13.56 -27.52 9.24
C PRO A 544 -12.92 -28.14 10.49
N MET A 545 -11.60 -28.34 10.46
CA MET A 545 -10.86 -28.76 11.65
C MET A 545 -10.73 -27.57 12.59
N LYS A 546 -11.19 -27.72 13.84
CA LYS A 546 -11.08 -26.73 14.90
C LYS A 546 -9.58 -26.46 15.17
N ALA A 547 -9.05 -25.31 14.74
CA ALA A 547 -7.66 -24.92 15.01
C ALA A 547 -7.41 -24.81 16.52
N PHE A 548 -6.30 -25.38 16.99
CA PHE A 548 -5.92 -25.44 18.40
C PHE A 548 -4.96 -24.30 18.81
N ALA A 549 -4.11 -23.85 17.88
CA ALA A 549 -3.21 -22.71 18.05
C ALA A 549 -2.97 -21.99 16.71
N PHE A 550 -2.35 -20.81 16.76
CA PHE A 550 -1.99 -20.01 15.59
C PHE A 550 -0.53 -19.56 15.69
N LEU A 551 0.14 -19.46 14.54
CA LEU A 551 1.43 -18.80 14.37
C LEU A 551 1.22 -17.55 13.53
N THR A 552 1.42 -16.38 14.12
CA THR A 552 1.28 -15.09 13.43
C THR A 552 2.67 -14.58 13.07
N PRO A 553 3.03 -14.40 11.79
CA PRO A 553 4.35 -13.89 11.43
C PRO A 553 4.58 -12.49 12.04
N VAL A 554 5.82 -12.24 12.47
CA VAL A 554 6.25 -10.97 13.08
C VAL A 554 7.35 -10.38 12.22
N THR A 555 7.07 -9.25 11.56
CA THR A 555 8.05 -8.49 10.78
C THR A 555 8.90 -7.62 11.71
N GLN A 556 10.19 -7.43 11.43
CA GLN A 556 11.16 -6.70 12.28
C GLN A 556 10.96 -5.17 12.36
N VAL A 557 9.87 -4.64 11.80
CA VAL A 557 9.50 -3.24 11.99
C VAL A 557 8.58 -3.17 13.21
N ALA A 558 8.86 -2.26 14.12
CA ALA A 558 8.11 -2.04 15.36
C ALA A 558 6.72 -1.47 15.08
N GLU A 559 5.87 -2.23 14.37
CA GLU A 559 4.44 -2.03 14.24
C GLU A 559 3.82 -3.30 13.67
N ALA A 560 2.71 -3.72 14.26
CA ALA A 560 2.09 -5.01 14.03
C ALA A 560 1.43 -5.13 12.65
N THR A 561 2.21 -5.35 11.58
CA THR A 561 1.66 -5.92 10.35
C THR A 561 1.52 -7.43 10.55
N ALA A 562 0.41 -7.84 11.16
CA ALA A 562 0.06 -9.23 11.34
C ALA A 562 -0.20 -9.87 9.97
N GLY A 563 0.77 -10.61 9.42
CA GLY A 563 0.48 -11.52 8.32
C GLY A 563 -0.58 -12.55 8.75
N THR A 564 -1.29 -13.12 7.78
CA THR A 564 -2.38 -14.08 8.03
C THR A 564 -1.97 -15.17 9.04
N PRO A 565 -2.65 -15.28 10.20
CA PRO A 565 -2.31 -16.27 11.21
C PRO A 565 -2.42 -17.69 10.66
N ILE A 566 -1.33 -18.45 10.75
CA ILE A 566 -1.25 -19.82 10.28
C ILE A 566 -1.92 -20.72 11.33
N SER A 567 -3.01 -21.38 10.98
CA SER A 567 -3.76 -22.24 11.90
C SER A 567 -3.11 -23.62 12.07
N ILE A 568 -2.87 -24.02 13.32
CA ILE A 568 -2.40 -25.35 13.70
C ILE A 568 -3.61 -26.21 14.06
N SER A 569 -4.00 -27.10 13.15
CA SER A 569 -5.16 -27.99 13.32
C SER A 569 -4.79 -29.45 13.58
N ALA A 570 -3.52 -29.84 13.39
CA ALA A 570 -3.03 -31.20 13.59
C ALA A 570 -2.34 -31.38 14.95
N ALA A 571 -2.24 -32.63 15.42
CA ALA A 571 -1.48 -32.97 16.63
C ALA A 571 0.04 -32.80 16.44
N GLU A 572 0.50 -32.82 15.20
CA GLU A 572 1.89 -32.63 14.83
C GLU A 572 1.95 -31.84 13.53
N VAL A 573 2.82 -30.82 13.48
CA VAL A 573 3.06 -29.97 12.31
C VAL A 573 4.56 -29.80 12.13
N THR A 574 5.07 -30.15 10.95
CA THR A 574 6.47 -29.91 10.57
C THR A 574 6.61 -28.60 9.80
N LEU A 575 7.65 -27.83 10.11
CA LEU A 575 7.98 -26.53 9.52
C LEU A 575 9.29 -26.64 8.74
N GLY A 576 9.35 -26.09 7.54
CA GLY A 576 10.54 -26.12 6.68
C GLY A 576 10.31 -25.53 5.30
N SER A 577 11.34 -25.47 4.46
CA SER A 577 11.25 -24.90 3.11
C SER A 577 10.88 -25.90 2.02
N ASP A 578 10.94 -27.21 2.30
CA ASP A 578 10.66 -28.26 1.32
C ASP A 578 9.21 -28.80 1.49
N PRO A 579 8.32 -28.63 0.49
CA PRO A 579 6.93 -29.13 0.55
C PRO A 579 6.82 -30.66 0.61
N SER A 580 7.91 -31.40 0.35
CA SER A 580 7.95 -32.86 0.49
C SER A 580 8.33 -33.34 1.90
N GLN A 581 8.92 -32.46 2.73
CA GLN A 581 9.39 -32.78 4.08
C GLN A 581 8.65 -32.02 5.19
N ALA A 582 8.09 -30.83 4.89
CA ALA A 582 7.36 -29.99 5.83
C ALA A 582 5.88 -29.81 5.45
N ILE A 583 5.01 -29.84 6.45
CA ILE A 583 3.57 -29.55 6.29
C ILE A 583 3.34 -28.04 6.15
N LEU A 584 4.07 -27.25 6.92
CA LEU A 584 4.08 -25.80 6.83
C LEU A 584 5.34 -25.35 6.09
N VAL A 585 5.13 -24.89 4.86
CA VAL A 585 6.21 -24.44 3.97
C VAL A 585 6.51 -22.97 4.24
N ILE A 586 7.75 -22.67 4.62
CA ILE A 586 8.26 -21.32 4.84
C ILE A 586 9.32 -21.05 3.76
N ASP A 587 9.03 -20.13 2.86
CA ASP A 587 9.90 -19.79 1.73
C ASP A 587 10.93 -18.73 2.15
N ASP A 588 12.03 -19.19 2.77
CA ASP A 588 13.17 -18.35 3.13
C ASP A 588 14.49 -19.14 3.11
N LEU A 589 15.57 -18.51 2.67
CA LEU A 589 16.90 -19.14 2.50
C LEU A 589 17.54 -19.59 3.82
N SER A 590 17.12 -19.01 4.95
CA SER A 590 17.59 -19.43 6.28
C SER A 590 16.82 -20.64 6.83
N VAL A 591 15.78 -21.11 6.14
CA VAL A 591 14.95 -22.23 6.57
C VAL A 591 15.34 -23.50 5.82
N GLY A 592 15.85 -24.52 6.53
CA GLY A 592 16.12 -25.85 5.96
C GLY A 592 14.85 -26.62 5.53
N GLY A 593 15.03 -27.65 4.69
CA GLY A 593 13.93 -28.43 4.11
C GLY A 593 12.95 -29.01 5.14
N LEU A 594 13.49 -29.61 6.22
CA LEU A 594 12.80 -29.85 7.49
C LEU A 594 13.57 -29.10 8.57
N HIS A 595 12.94 -28.11 9.20
CA HIS A 595 13.62 -27.19 10.12
C HIS A 595 13.23 -27.43 11.57
N ALA A 596 11.93 -27.49 11.84
CA ALA A 596 11.39 -27.65 13.19
C ALA A 596 10.12 -28.50 13.17
N ARG A 597 9.80 -29.08 14.33
CA ARG A 597 8.59 -29.87 14.53
C ARG A 597 7.83 -29.31 15.72
N LEU A 598 6.54 -29.09 15.53
CA LEU A 598 5.61 -28.67 16.55
C LEU A 598 4.67 -29.82 16.90
N THR A 599 4.75 -30.31 18.13
CA THR A 599 3.96 -31.43 18.62
C THR A 599 3.06 -30.99 19.76
N ARG A 600 1.79 -31.39 19.71
CA ARG A 600 0.82 -31.19 20.78
C ARG A 600 0.98 -32.28 21.84
N LEU A 601 1.03 -31.87 23.11
CA LEU A 601 1.09 -32.77 24.27
C LEU A 601 -0.33 -33.17 24.71
N ASP A 602 -0.45 -34.29 25.41
CA ASP A 602 -1.72 -34.86 25.88
C ASP A 602 -2.51 -33.90 26.80
N GLU A 603 -1.81 -33.01 27.51
CA GLU A 603 -2.38 -31.97 28.39
C GLU A 603 -2.85 -30.70 27.64
N GLY A 604 -2.74 -30.70 26.31
CA GLY A 604 -3.14 -29.58 25.45
C GLY A 604 -2.07 -28.52 25.21
N GLY A 605 -0.89 -28.64 25.83
CA GLY A 605 0.28 -27.78 25.55
C GLY A 605 0.91 -28.08 24.19
N PHE A 606 1.78 -27.19 23.72
CA PHE A 606 2.53 -27.35 22.47
C PHE A 606 4.02 -27.40 22.78
N LYS A 607 4.77 -28.23 22.04
CA LYS A 607 6.21 -28.37 22.17
C LYS A 607 6.85 -28.19 20.80
N ILE A 608 7.85 -27.33 20.70
CA ILE A 608 8.64 -27.15 19.47
C ILE A 608 10.02 -27.76 19.64
N SER A 609 10.50 -28.52 18.65
CA SER A 609 11.85 -29.07 18.59
C SER A 609 12.54 -28.67 17.29
N ASP A 610 13.83 -28.41 17.35
CA ASP A 610 14.66 -28.21 16.16
C ASP A 610 15.06 -29.56 15.57
N GLU A 611 14.96 -29.71 14.25
CA GLU A 611 15.26 -30.97 13.53
C GLU A 611 16.69 -30.96 12.95
N GLY A 612 17.63 -30.28 13.60
CA GLY A 612 19.02 -30.19 13.17
C GLY A 612 19.24 -29.15 12.09
N SER A 613 18.52 -28.03 12.18
CA SER A 613 18.58 -26.96 11.20
C SER A 613 19.93 -26.21 11.25
N VAL A 614 20.37 -25.66 10.12
CA VAL A 614 21.65 -24.92 10.04
C VAL A 614 21.57 -23.56 10.72
N ALA A 615 20.44 -22.87 10.56
CA ALA A 615 20.23 -21.58 11.19
C ALA A 615 19.88 -21.75 12.67
N GLY A 616 19.10 -22.77 13.04
CA GLY A 616 18.60 -23.01 14.39
C GLY A 616 17.14 -22.56 14.57
N THR A 617 16.51 -23.06 15.63
CA THR A 617 15.19 -22.64 16.10
C THR A 617 15.33 -21.95 17.45
N TRP A 618 14.64 -20.83 17.68
CA TRP A 618 14.67 -20.10 18.95
C TRP A 618 13.27 -19.78 19.46
N VAL A 619 13.11 -19.78 20.78
CA VAL A 619 11.90 -19.32 21.47
C VAL A 619 12.30 -18.25 22.47
N ASN A 620 11.71 -17.06 22.37
CA ASN A 620 12.05 -15.88 23.18
C ASN A 620 13.57 -15.64 23.26
N TYR A 621 14.24 -15.68 22.10
CA TYR A 621 15.70 -15.53 21.94
C TYR A 621 16.56 -16.63 22.62
N THR A 622 15.95 -17.71 23.09
CA THR A 622 16.65 -18.88 23.63
C THR A 622 16.67 -20.01 22.61
N PRO A 623 17.82 -20.62 22.28
CA PRO A 623 17.90 -21.69 21.30
C PRO A 623 17.17 -22.96 21.78
N VAL A 624 16.48 -23.62 20.85
CA VAL A 624 15.75 -24.88 21.07
C VAL A 624 16.59 -26.04 20.54
N SER A 625 16.76 -27.08 21.36
CA SER A 625 17.43 -28.33 20.96
C SER A 625 16.44 -29.32 20.33
N GLY A 626 16.95 -30.44 19.81
CA GLY A 626 16.12 -31.56 19.35
C GLY A 626 15.27 -32.21 20.46
N GLU A 627 15.60 -31.98 21.75
CA GLU A 627 14.74 -32.42 22.86
C GLU A 627 13.49 -31.55 22.99
N GLY A 628 13.47 -30.34 22.43
CA GLY A 628 12.32 -29.43 22.30
C GLY A 628 11.89 -28.70 23.58
N VAL A 629 11.20 -27.57 23.41
CA VAL A 629 10.73 -26.66 24.47
C VAL A 629 9.21 -26.54 24.42
N VAL A 630 8.56 -26.52 25.59
CA VAL A 630 7.10 -26.31 25.69
C VAL A 630 6.80 -24.82 25.52
N LEU A 631 5.89 -24.51 24.59
CA LEU A 631 5.44 -23.17 24.24
C LEU A 631 4.29 -22.70 25.11
N VAL A 632 4.29 -21.40 25.40
CA VAL A 632 3.26 -20.68 26.13
C VAL A 632 2.63 -19.64 25.21
N HIS A 633 1.33 -19.34 25.41
CA HIS A 633 0.64 -18.29 24.68
C HIS A 633 1.40 -16.96 24.75
N GLY A 634 1.70 -16.37 23.60
CA GLY A 634 2.43 -15.11 23.46
C GLY A 634 3.91 -15.28 23.09
N ASP A 635 4.45 -16.51 23.14
CA ASP A 635 5.87 -16.77 22.85
C ASP A 635 6.26 -16.36 21.42
N LEU A 636 7.47 -15.82 21.29
CA LEU A 636 8.07 -15.46 20.02
C LEU A 636 9.00 -16.59 19.55
N ILE A 637 8.63 -17.22 18.45
CA ILE A 637 9.36 -18.32 17.82
C ILE A 637 10.11 -17.78 16.60
N HIS A 638 11.39 -18.11 16.47
CA HIS A 638 12.15 -17.86 15.26
C HIS A 638 12.56 -19.17 14.61
N ILE A 639 12.27 -19.29 13.31
CA ILE A 639 12.69 -20.38 12.43
C ILE A 639 13.66 -19.76 11.43
N GLY A 640 14.96 -19.94 11.64
CA GLY A 640 15.95 -19.11 10.96
C GLY A 640 15.71 -17.62 11.24
N ARG A 641 15.58 -16.80 10.19
CA ARG A 641 15.31 -15.35 10.29
C ARG A 641 13.81 -15.02 10.37
N MET A 642 12.94 -16.01 10.21
CA MET A 642 11.50 -15.81 10.18
C MET A 642 10.92 -15.86 11.60
N GLY A 643 10.36 -14.75 12.07
CA GLY A 643 9.72 -14.62 13.38
C GLY A 643 8.23 -14.91 13.34
N PHE A 644 7.72 -15.61 14.35
CA PHE A 644 6.31 -15.94 14.54
C PHE A 644 5.90 -15.76 16.00
N ARG A 645 4.73 -15.20 16.25
CA ARG A 645 4.08 -15.17 17.56
C ARG A 645 3.13 -16.33 17.70
N PHE A 646 3.31 -17.13 18.73
CA PHE A 646 2.48 -18.28 19.05
C PHE A 646 1.28 -17.87 19.91
N THR A 647 0.07 -18.20 19.47
CA THR A 647 -1.17 -17.95 20.24
C THR A 647 -2.04 -19.19 20.30
N GLN A 648 -2.29 -19.69 21.51
CA GLN A 648 -3.20 -20.81 21.74
C GLN A 648 -4.66 -20.34 21.89
N ARG A 649 -5.62 -21.12 21.37
CA ARG A 649 -7.06 -20.79 21.38
C ARG A 649 -7.72 -20.90 22.77
N GLU A 650 -7.26 -21.82 23.61
CA GLU A 650 -7.79 -22.06 24.95
C GLU A 650 -6.69 -21.73 25.97
N GLN A 651 -6.90 -20.66 26.75
CA GLN A 651 -5.88 -20.12 27.66
C GLN A 651 -5.67 -21.04 28.86
N GLN A 652 -4.51 -21.71 28.94
CA GLN A 652 -4.02 -22.27 30.19
C GLN A 652 -3.11 -21.24 30.88
N GLY A 653 -3.63 -20.65 31.96
CA GLY A 653 -2.94 -19.93 33.04
C GLY A 653 -1.66 -19.16 32.70
N ALA A 654 -1.78 -17.85 32.47
CA ALA A 654 -0.64 -16.93 32.44
C ALA A 654 0.15 -16.99 33.76
N ARG A 655 1.48 -17.24 33.69
CA ARG A 655 2.36 -17.05 34.85
C ARG A 655 2.49 -15.55 35.15
N LYS A 656 2.30 -15.16 36.41
CA LYS A 656 2.66 -13.82 36.88
C LYS A 656 4.15 -13.60 36.64
N PRO A 657 4.56 -12.45 36.07
CA PRO A 657 5.97 -12.11 35.95
C PRO A 657 6.58 -12.02 37.36
N VAL A 658 7.64 -12.79 37.59
CA VAL A 658 8.48 -12.65 38.77
C VAL A 658 9.58 -11.66 38.40
N ILE A 659 9.47 -10.45 38.94
CA ILE A 659 10.52 -9.44 38.85
C ILE A 659 11.64 -9.89 39.79
N VAL A 660 12.77 -10.30 39.23
CA VAL A 660 14.01 -10.50 39.98
C VAL A 660 14.81 -9.21 39.85
N LEU A 661 14.94 -8.47 40.95
CA LEU A 661 15.84 -7.33 41.03
C LEU A 661 17.28 -7.86 41.00
N LEU A 662 18.06 -7.41 40.02
CA LEU A 662 19.51 -7.61 39.99
C LEU A 662 20.12 -6.77 41.12
N GLU A 663 20.59 -7.44 42.18
CA GLU A 663 21.46 -6.80 43.16
C GLU A 663 22.74 -6.34 42.44
N THR A 664 22.97 -5.03 42.44
CA THR A 664 24.24 -4.39 42.12
C THR A 664 25.33 -5.01 42.98
N GLN A 665 26.24 -5.76 42.36
CA GLN A 665 27.51 -6.11 42.99
C GLN A 665 28.34 -4.82 43.11
N THR A 666 28.54 -4.39 44.35
CA THR A 666 29.57 -3.43 44.78
C THR A 666 30.98 -3.98 44.60
#